data_AF-A0A1G9QR82-F1
#
_entry.id   AF-A0A1G9QR82-F1
#
_cell.length_a   1.000
_cell.length_b   1.000
_cell.length_c   1.000
_cell.angle_alpha   90.00
_cell.angle_beta   90.00
_cell.angle_gamma   90.00
#
_symmetry.space_group_name_H-M   'P 1'
#
loop_
_entity.id
_entity.type
_entity.pdbx_description
1 polymer ?
#
loop_
_entity_poly.entity_id
_entity_poly.type
_entity_poly.pdbx_seq_one_letter_code
_entity_poly.pdbx_strand_id
1 'polypeptide(L)'
;MRIRALFTTAAAGALALVTAASPALATSGVTDDARPAPSHERELIGALHEHSGYSDGWPGSRPADYFASGRDQHDLNFVGSSEHTSNVNTPFVFNEECLDPRVAPSCQNADQVNPLDALRKWDAEQEQAKAATDPAKDFVGFRGFEWTSDRMGHINVYFSRENSLPETDGGTVAMDRFYSWLTTTGKDGLAVFNHPGEKTLCGPLRCDVRSDLGFGWEDFAYHQKADDQMVGIEVFNRDRDFGSAPGYNAPPEGWYAHALDRGWHVGAIGAEDNGHNRTDDWGGSQYAKTVVLAKANTEKDIKRAMSDRRFYAVLDNALRLDFTIDGHGMGERIHANGQRPLTVDARVRGSETPLQLELVSNGGQVVATATGDRLAASPKASDDTWYFLRVRRDGRSVAYSSPIWVNDRKQEGTPKAPKPDLKTTGGRWLAGDLNVHSCFSSDVYCAGADDPSQADPYRQGVDVRSRFTEAGDRGLDYLAVTDDDDVRSASAPGSGSHGVLAIPGYEHKAEGDAHVLGVDKLLDAGDGSAAAINKLADDVRAKGGLLQIDHPGLKITKSFTGCDAATLTWGYRYDVRPDTIEVWNPGSSIRTAEDYLDCWLQRGARVALTGGSDARTRYGQPQGAGYPTTWVLARNRSAGAVLEALRAGRTSVSALPPAAGGAPLVIEAKRGKSFVPVVGDDVRPGEKLRVRSLDPLTDGSLRLIANGGTLLDQPLARDGAIEFTAPAESGWLRAELRLGNDLLEQTPLCGPIDVGANLCPYDAGMVAMTSPVYVR
;
A
#
# COMPACT_ATOMS: atom_id res chain seq x y z
N MET A 1 31.78 -38.77 -15.71
CA MET A 1 32.25 -40.15 -15.45
C MET A 1 32.04 -40.42 -13.96
N ARG A 2 30.85 -40.98 -13.59
CA ARG A 2 30.61 -42.22 -12.80
C ARG A 2 31.35 -42.29 -11.45
N ILE A 3 30.64 -42.49 -10.32
CA ILE A 3 30.30 -43.79 -9.68
C ILE A 3 29.08 -43.54 -8.76
N ARG A 4 27.86 -44.09 -8.95
CA ARG A 4 27.28 -45.42 -8.62
C ARG A 4 27.48 -45.92 -7.17
N ALA A 5 26.38 -46.05 -6.43
CA ALA A 5 26.22 -47.04 -5.37
C ALA A 5 24.87 -47.78 -5.54
N LEU A 6 24.96 -49.12 -5.55
CA LEU A 6 23.88 -50.12 -5.48
C LEU A 6 23.32 -50.18 -4.04
N PHE A 7 22.11 -50.66 -3.73
CA PHE A 7 21.67 -52.07 -3.80
C PHE A 7 20.14 -52.24 -3.66
N THR A 8 19.64 -53.24 -4.39
CA THR A 8 18.39 -54.03 -4.29
C THR A 8 18.33 -54.83 -2.97
N THR A 9 17.21 -55.22 -2.32
CA THR A 9 16.06 -56.13 -2.65
C THR A 9 15.11 -56.11 -1.43
N ALA A 10 13.78 -55.89 -1.52
CA ALA A 10 12.65 -56.79 -1.86
C ALA A 10 12.04 -57.66 -0.71
N ALA A 11 10.69 -57.78 -0.77
CA ALA A 11 9.72 -58.63 -0.05
C ALA A 11 9.10 -58.04 1.26
N ALA A 12 7.80 -58.09 1.54
CA ALA A 12 6.59 -58.52 0.82
C ALA A 12 5.30 -58.08 1.59
N GLY A 13 4.19 -57.90 0.86
CA GLY A 13 2.79 -58.04 1.33
C GLY A 13 2.22 -56.94 2.26
N ALA A 14 1.00 -56.42 2.15
CA ALA A 14 -0.17 -56.81 1.38
C ALA A 14 -1.05 -55.57 1.11
N LEU A 15 -1.73 -55.60 -0.04
CA LEU A 15 -2.61 -54.58 -0.57
C LEU A 15 -4.06 -54.91 -0.15
N ALA A 16 -4.79 -53.94 0.41
CA ALA A 16 -6.25 -53.98 0.49
C ALA A 16 -6.80 -52.71 -0.15
N LEU A 17 -7.43 -52.88 -1.32
CA LEU A 17 -8.23 -51.86 -1.99
C LEU A 17 -9.56 -51.67 -1.24
N VAL A 18 -9.94 -50.42 -0.99
CA VAL A 18 -11.36 -50.04 -0.93
C VAL A 18 -11.55 -48.79 -1.78
N THR A 19 -12.44 -48.92 -2.74
CA THR A 19 -12.92 -47.94 -3.72
C THR A 19 -13.62 -46.76 -3.05
N ALA A 20 -13.23 -45.54 -3.41
CA ALA A 20 -13.95 -44.32 -3.02
C ALA A 20 -15.18 -44.13 -3.93
N ALA A 21 -16.37 -44.16 -3.33
CA ALA A 21 -17.61 -43.70 -3.95
C ALA A 21 -17.86 -42.24 -3.52
N SER A 22 -18.15 -41.36 -4.49
CA SER A 22 -18.63 -40.01 -4.27
C SER A 22 -20.01 -40.01 -3.60
N PRO A 23 -20.36 -39.03 -2.74
CA PRO A 23 -21.75 -38.76 -2.43
C PRO A 23 -22.28 -37.55 -3.22
N ALA A 24 -23.51 -37.75 -3.67
CA ALA A 24 -24.34 -36.81 -4.41
C ALA A 24 -25.00 -35.76 -3.50
N LEU A 25 -25.45 -34.69 -4.14
CA LEU A 25 -26.39 -33.70 -3.63
C LEU A 25 -27.66 -34.35 -3.06
N ALA A 26 -28.10 -33.88 -1.90
CA ALA A 26 -29.45 -34.10 -1.39
C ALA A 26 -30.01 -32.79 -0.79
N THR A 27 -31.20 -32.41 -1.26
CA THR A 27 -32.00 -31.28 -0.78
C THR A 27 -33.01 -31.72 0.29
N SER A 28 -33.19 -30.84 1.27
CA SER A 28 -34.34 -30.59 2.17
C SER A 28 -34.92 -31.73 3.03
N GLY A 29 -34.85 -31.52 4.35
CA GLY A 29 -35.74 -32.12 5.35
C GLY A 29 -35.77 -31.26 6.62
N VAL A 30 -36.91 -30.65 6.89
CA VAL A 30 -37.26 -29.94 8.14
C VAL A 30 -37.44 -30.97 9.25
N THR A 31 -36.75 -30.80 10.39
CA THR A 31 -37.22 -31.24 11.72
C THR A 31 -36.61 -30.40 12.84
N ASP A 32 -37.45 -30.16 13.84
CA ASP A 32 -37.34 -29.36 15.06
C ASP A 32 -36.08 -29.46 15.93
N ASP A 33 -35.83 -28.33 16.60
CA ASP A 33 -35.32 -28.13 17.96
C ASP A 33 -34.26 -29.11 18.50
N ALA A 34 -33.00 -28.73 18.29
CA ALA A 34 -31.94 -29.02 19.24
C ALA A 34 -31.18 -27.72 19.55
N ARG A 35 -31.49 -27.10 20.71
CA ARG A 35 -30.62 -26.07 21.30
C ARG A 35 -29.20 -26.63 21.40
N PRO A 36 -28.17 -25.97 20.86
CA PRO A 36 -26.81 -26.25 21.28
C PRO A 36 -26.70 -25.86 22.75
N ALA A 37 -26.19 -26.76 23.61
CA ALA A 37 -25.72 -26.37 24.93
C ALA A 37 -24.62 -25.29 24.74
N PRO A 38 -24.55 -24.24 25.57
CA PRO A 38 -23.55 -23.18 25.38
C PRO A 38 -22.16 -23.79 25.51
N SER A 39 -21.36 -23.69 24.45
CA SER A 39 -19.92 -23.87 24.58
C SER A 39 -19.42 -22.80 25.54
N HIS A 40 -18.82 -23.20 26.66
CA HIS A 40 -18.23 -22.24 27.61
C HIS A 40 -17.03 -21.54 26.96
N GLU A 41 -17.29 -20.44 26.25
CA GLU A 41 -16.27 -19.49 25.81
C GLU A 41 -15.71 -18.76 27.04
N ARG A 42 -14.41 -18.48 27.02
CA ARG A 42 -13.68 -17.72 28.03
C ARG A 42 -13.61 -16.26 27.58
N GLU A 43 -13.82 -15.34 28.51
CA GLU A 43 -13.56 -13.91 28.31
C GLU A 43 -12.06 -13.65 28.50
N LEU A 44 -11.35 -13.43 27.40
CA LEU A 44 -9.92 -13.10 27.41
C LEU A 44 -9.77 -11.60 27.18
N ILE A 45 -9.23 -10.87 28.14
CA ILE A 45 -8.96 -9.43 27.98
C ILE A 45 -7.53 -9.22 27.50
N GLY A 46 -7.35 -8.36 26.51
CA GLY A 46 -6.02 -8.09 25.98
C GLY A 46 -5.89 -6.72 25.33
N ALA A 47 -4.64 -6.34 25.13
CA ALA A 47 -4.26 -5.10 24.49
C ALA A 47 -3.93 -5.36 23.01
N LEU A 48 -4.25 -4.39 22.17
CA LEU A 48 -4.04 -4.42 20.73
C LEU A 48 -3.47 -3.07 20.30
N HIS A 49 -2.75 -3.08 19.18
CA HIS A 49 -2.16 -1.89 18.59
C HIS A 49 -0.99 -1.36 19.43
N GLU A 50 0.01 -2.20 19.69
CA GLU A 50 1.21 -1.80 20.45
C GLU A 50 2.39 -1.51 19.54
N HIS A 51 3.11 -0.44 19.86
CA HIS A 51 4.32 0.01 19.17
C HIS A 51 5.54 -0.03 20.09
N SER A 52 6.72 -0.13 19.49
CA SER A 52 8.00 -0.01 20.17
C SER A 52 9.02 0.72 19.30
N GLY A 53 10.28 0.77 19.73
CA GLY A 53 11.39 1.28 18.92
C GLY A 53 11.59 0.53 17.61
N TYR A 54 10.90 -0.59 17.36
CA TYR A 54 10.89 -1.24 16.06
C TYR A 54 10.21 -0.40 14.98
N SER A 55 9.36 0.56 15.36
CA SER A 55 8.75 1.52 14.45
C SER A 55 8.98 2.96 14.90
N ASP A 56 7.94 3.63 15.40
CA ASP A 56 7.96 5.02 15.89
C ASP A 56 7.79 5.09 17.42
N GLY A 57 7.78 3.96 18.11
CA GLY A 57 7.75 3.90 19.56
C GLY A 57 9.03 4.43 20.21
N TRP A 58 9.03 4.49 21.55
CA TRP A 58 10.09 5.11 22.33
C TRP A 58 11.46 4.48 22.02
N PRO A 59 12.50 5.27 21.68
CA PRO A 59 13.82 4.73 21.33
C PRO A 59 14.42 3.82 22.41
N GLY A 60 14.82 2.62 21.99
CA GLY A 60 15.38 1.58 22.86
C GLY A 60 14.35 0.61 23.45
N SER A 61 13.05 0.84 23.26
CA SER A 61 12.02 -0.17 23.55
C SER A 61 11.93 -1.21 22.42
N ARG A 62 11.47 -2.41 22.74
CA ARG A 62 11.36 -3.55 21.80
C ARG A 62 10.00 -4.24 21.96
N PRO A 63 9.59 -5.08 20.98
CA PRO A 63 8.39 -5.88 21.09
C PRO A 63 8.25 -6.69 22.38
N ALA A 64 9.35 -7.29 22.83
CA ALA A 64 9.40 -8.07 24.07
C ALA A 64 9.00 -7.26 25.31
N ASP A 65 9.20 -5.94 25.30
CA ASP A 65 8.95 -5.08 26.45
C ASP A 65 7.44 -4.84 26.66
N TYR A 66 6.66 -4.57 25.60
CA TYR A 66 5.20 -4.48 25.72
C TYR A 66 4.53 -5.83 25.97
N PHE A 67 5.07 -6.93 25.42
CA PHE A 67 4.55 -8.26 25.73
C PHE A 67 4.78 -8.61 27.20
N ALA A 68 5.97 -8.30 27.74
CA ALA A 68 6.29 -8.50 29.15
C ALA A 68 5.43 -7.60 30.05
N SER A 69 5.18 -6.34 29.66
CA SER A 69 4.32 -5.44 30.41
C SER A 69 2.89 -5.99 30.52
N GLY A 70 2.27 -6.35 29.39
CA GLY A 70 0.92 -6.91 29.38
C GLY A 70 0.81 -8.21 30.19
N ARG A 71 1.81 -9.10 30.09
CA ARG A 71 1.83 -10.39 30.80
C ARG A 71 2.10 -10.26 32.29
N ASP A 72 3.13 -9.52 32.68
CA ASP A 72 3.72 -9.58 34.03
C ASP A 72 3.35 -8.38 34.91
N GLN A 73 2.92 -7.26 34.31
CA GLN A 73 2.54 -6.05 35.07
C GLN A 73 1.02 -5.86 35.13
N HIS A 74 0.31 -6.19 34.05
CA HIS A 74 -1.13 -5.94 33.92
C HIS A 74 -2.01 -7.21 33.83
N ASP A 75 -1.40 -8.39 33.95
CA ASP A 75 -2.08 -9.70 33.97
C ASP A 75 -3.10 -9.88 32.81
N LEU A 76 -2.78 -9.37 31.63
CA LEU A 76 -3.61 -9.53 30.43
C LEU A 76 -3.55 -10.98 29.93
N ASN A 77 -4.56 -11.40 29.16
CA ASN A 77 -4.57 -12.72 28.52
C ASN A 77 -3.83 -12.72 27.19
N PHE A 78 -3.78 -11.59 26.49
CA PHE A 78 -3.03 -11.45 25.26
C PHE A 78 -2.58 -10.01 24.99
N VAL A 79 -1.56 -9.89 24.14
CA VAL A 79 -1.15 -8.63 23.52
C VAL A 79 -0.92 -8.88 22.02
N GLY A 80 -1.44 -8.00 21.17
CA GLY A 80 -1.21 -7.99 19.73
C GLY A 80 -0.34 -6.81 19.31
N SER A 81 0.85 -7.09 18.78
CA SER A 81 1.75 -6.05 18.27
C SER A 81 1.25 -5.42 16.98
N SER A 82 1.70 -4.20 16.69
CA SER A 82 1.31 -3.52 15.46
C SER A 82 2.31 -2.48 14.97
N GLU A 83 3.60 -2.83 14.94
CA GLU A 83 4.65 -1.93 14.45
C GLU A 83 4.32 -1.40 13.04
N HIS A 84 4.65 -0.13 12.76
CA HIS A 84 4.53 0.42 11.42
C HIS A 84 5.44 -0.31 10.42
N THR A 85 4.87 -0.72 9.28
CA THR A 85 5.65 -1.42 8.23
C THR A 85 6.57 -0.52 7.42
N SER A 86 6.33 0.79 7.40
CA SER A 86 7.05 1.75 6.54
C SER A 86 8.56 1.80 6.82
N ASN A 87 9.00 1.36 8.01
CA ASN A 87 10.42 1.30 8.38
C ASN A 87 10.90 -0.10 8.81
N VAL A 88 10.11 -1.15 8.55
CA VAL A 88 10.39 -2.54 8.98
C VAL A 88 11.70 -3.09 8.39
N ASN A 89 12.09 -2.57 7.22
CA ASN A 89 13.32 -2.94 6.52
C ASN A 89 14.48 -1.99 6.83
N THR A 90 14.37 -1.13 7.85
CA THR A 90 15.43 -0.22 8.25
C THR A 90 15.82 -0.49 9.70
N PRO A 91 17.11 -0.32 10.08
CA PRO A 91 17.52 -0.53 11.46
C PRO A 91 17.12 0.60 12.42
N PHE A 92 16.51 1.67 11.93
CA PHE A 92 16.31 2.91 12.70
C PHE A 92 14.98 2.94 13.45
N VAL A 93 14.94 3.77 14.48
CA VAL A 93 13.71 4.19 15.17
C VAL A 93 13.25 5.51 14.55
N PHE A 94 11.96 5.65 14.25
CA PHE A 94 11.40 6.86 13.62
C PHE A 94 10.45 7.61 14.56
N ASN A 95 10.95 7.91 15.77
CA ASN A 95 10.25 8.69 16.77
C ASN A 95 10.71 10.17 16.69
N GLU A 96 9.80 11.13 16.94
CA GLU A 96 10.13 12.57 16.92
C GLU A 96 11.28 12.94 17.88
N GLU A 97 11.42 12.22 19.00
CA GLU A 97 12.46 12.44 20.00
C GLU A 97 13.87 12.16 19.44
N CYS A 98 14.00 11.41 18.34
CA CYS A 98 15.26 11.21 17.64
C CYS A 98 15.86 12.51 17.07
N LEU A 99 15.08 13.60 17.02
CA LEU A 99 15.57 14.94 16.68
C LEU A 99 16.39 15.59 17.82
N ASP A 100 16.26 15.15 19.08
CA ASP A 100 17.16 15.59 20.16
C ASP A 100 18.52 14.88 20.01
N PRO A 101 19.64 15.61 19.87
CA PRO A 101 20.98 15.01 19.76
C PRO A 101 21.37 14.09 20.92
N ARG A 102 20.69 14.18 22.07
CA ARG A 102 20.89 13.30 23.23
C ARG A 102 20.21 11.94 23.06
N VAL A 103 19.15 11.85 22.27
CA VAL A 103 18.39 10.64 21.98
C VAL A 103 18.78 10.03 20.64
N ALA A 104 19.18 10.85 19.65
CA ALA A 104 19.58 10.40 18.32
C ALA A 104 20.51 9.15 18.29
N PRO A 105 21.51 9.00 19.19
CA PRO A 105 22.34 7.79 19.21
C PRO A 105 21.56 6.49 19.47
N SER A 106 20.49 6.52 20.28
CA SER A 106 19.66 5.34 20.54
C SER A 106 18.72 5.00 19.39
N CYS A 107 18.53 5.91 18.44
CA CYS A 107 17.69 5.71 17.27
C CYS A 107 18.41 5.03 16.10
N GLN A 108 19.76 4.90 16.17
CA GLN A 108 20.55 4.29 15.11
C GLN A 108 20.34 2.78 14.97
N ASN A 109 19.89 2.14 16.05
CA ASN A 109 19.58 0.72 16.05
C ASN A 109 18.36 0.47 16.94
N ALA A 110 17.29 -0.04 16.34
CA ALA A 110 16.02 -0.32 16.99
C ALA A 110 16.10 -1.44 18.05
N ASP A 111 17.12 -2.30 17.99
CA ASP A 111 17.33 -3.35 19.00
C ASP A 111 18.75 -3.29 19.59
N GLN A 112 18.88 -2.59 20.70
CA GLN A 112 20.17 -2.46 21.38
C GLN A 112 20.62 -3.73 22.09
N VAL A 113 19.71 -4.68 22.34
CA VAL A 113 20.01 -5.94 23.04
C VAL A 113 20.53 -6.98 22.05
N ASN A 114 19.91 -7.06 20.87
CA ASN A 114 20.35 -7.90 19.76
C ASN A 114 20.38 -7.08 18.46
N PRO A 115 21.49 -6.37 18.17
CA PRO A 115 21.58 -5.42 17.05
C PRO A 115 21.25 -5.98 15.66
N LEU A 116 21.36 -7.30 15.46
CA LEU A 116 21.00 -7.95 14.20
C LEU A 116 19.48 -7.99 13.99
N ASP A 117 18.68 -7.93 15.05
CA ASP A 117 17.22 -7.97 14.98
C ASP A 117 16.65 -6.70 14.33
N ALA A 118 17.33 -5.56 14.50
CA ALA A 118 17.00 -4.32 13.80
C ALA A 118 17.10 -4.43 12.26
N LEU A 119 17.84 -5.40 11.72
CA LEU A 119 17.95 -5.65 10.28
C LEU A 119 16.88 -6.62 9.75
N ARG A 120 16.08 -7.20 10.64
CA ARG A 120 15.08 -8.25 10.36
C ARG A 120 13.84 -8.09 11.25
N LYS A 121 13.41 -6.85 11.51
CA LYS A 121 12.40 -6.50 12.51
C LYS A 121 11.14 -7.36 12.42
N TRP A 122 10.63 -7.61 11.21
CA TRP A 122 9.46 -8.46 10.98
C TRP A 122 9.62 -9.88 11.57
N ASP A 123 10.76 -10.52 11.33
CA ASP A 123 11.04 -11.87 11.84
C ASP A 123 11.33 -11.84 13.34
N ALA A 124 12.09 -10.83 13.79
CA ALA A 124 12.44 -10.68 15.20
C ALA A 124 11.21 -10.41 16.08
N GLU A 125 10.27 -9.59 15.63
CA GLU A 125 8.99 -9.34 16.30
C GLU A 125 8.19 -10.65 16.47
N GLN A 126 8.15 -11.49 15.44
CA GLN A 126 7.49 -12.80 15.52
C GLN A 126 8.17 -13.75 16.50
N GLU A 127 9.49 -13.73 16.57
CA GLU A 127 10.27 -14.50 17.54
C GLU A 127 10.01 -14.02 18.97
N GLN A 128 9.96 -12.70 19.19
CA GLN A 128 9.67 -12.10 20.49
C GLN A 128 8.23 -12.39 20.95
N ALA A 129 7.24 -12.33 20.06
CA ALA A 129 5.85 -12.73 20.36
C ALA A 129 5.74 -14.20 20.79
N LYS A 130 6.43 -15.10 20.06
CA LYS A 130 6.48 -16.53 20.40
C LYS A 130 7.18 -16.78 21.73
N ALA A 131 8.26 -16.06 22.01
CA ALA A 131 9.01 -16.18 23.26
C ALA A 131 8.22 -15.64 24.47
N ALA A 132 7.38 -14.63 24.25
CA ALA A 132 6.56 -14.04 25.30
C ALA A 132 5.33 -14.89 25.67
N THR A 133 4.80 -15.66 24.71
CA THR A 133 3.67 -16.58 24.94
C THR A 133 4.02 -17.60 26.02
N ASP A 134 3.24 -17.60 27.10
CA ASP A 134 3.48 -18.42 28.28
C ASP A 134 2.16 -19.03 28.79
N PRO A 135 1.92 -20.33 28.50
CA PRO A 135 0.75 -21.04 29.00
C PRO A 135 0.65 -21.11 30.53
N ALA A 136 1.77 -21.03 31.26
CA ALA A 136 1.76 -21.03 32.72
C ALA A 136 1.27 -19.70 33.30
N LYS A 137 1.37 -18.62 32.53
CA LYS A 137 0.79 -17.31 32.83
C LYS A 137 -0.57 -17.08 32.17
N ASP A 138 -1.09 -18.07 31.44
CA ASP A 138 -2.31 -17.94 30.62
C ASP A 138 -2.22 -16.68 29.72
N PHE A 139 -1.09 -16.54 29.01
CA PHE A 139 -0.76 -15.38 28.17
C PHE A 139 -0.36 -15.79 26.74
N VAL A 140 -0.85 -15.05 25.74
CA VAL A 140 -0.48 -15.19 24.33
C VAL A 140 -0.02 -13.85 23.76
N GLY A 141 1.21 -13.81 23.23
CA GLY A 141 1.68 -12.71 22.39
C GLY A 141 1.57 -13.10 20.91
N PHE A 142 1.03 -12.23 20.07
CA PHE A 142 0.98 -12.47 18.63
C PHE A 142 1.41 -11.24 17.83
N ARG A 143 1.99 -11.51 16.64
CA ARG A 143 2.47 -10.48 15.74
C ARG A 143 1.33 -9.90 14.90
N GLY A 144 1.32 -8.58 14.75
CA GLY A 144 0.62 -7.85 13.71
C GLY A 144 1.52 -6.77 13.11
N PHE A 145 0.93 -5.89 12.32
CA PHE A 145 1.57 -4.66 11.86
C PHE A 145 0.52 -3.59 11.58
N GLU A 146 0.91 -2.32 11.66
CA GLU A 146 0.09 -1.20 11.23
C GLU A 146 0.45 -0.80 9.79
N TRP A 147 -0.46 -1.09 8.86
CA TRP A 147 -0.42 -0.54 7.50
C TRP A 147 -0.74 0.95 7.57
N THR A 148 0.20 1.81 7.18
CA THR A 148 0.26 3.22 7.63
C THR A 148 0.11 4.20 6.47
N SER A 149 -1.14 4.49 6.05
CA SER A 149 -1.39 5.50 5.01
C SER A 149 -1.89 6.82 5.59
N ASP A 150 -1.08 7.87 5.47
CA ASP A 150 -1.46 9.24 5.86
C ASP A 150 -2.60 9.84 5.03
N ARG A 151 -2.93 9.20 3.89
CA ARG A 151 -4.07 9.58 3.04
C ARG A 151 -5.31 8.76 3.32
N MET A 152 -5.18 7.43 3.34
CA MET A 152 -6.34 6.54 3.44
C MET A 152 -6.79 6.31 4.88
N GLY A 153 -5.89 6.39 5.85
CA GLY A 153 -6.07 5.89 7.22
C GLY A 153 -5.23 4.63 7.45
N HIS A 154 -5.09 4.22 8.72
CA HIS A 154 -4.25 3.09 9.07
C HIS A 154 -5.05 1.79 9.29
N ILE A 155 -4.45 0.64 9.00
CA ILE A 155 -5.10 -0.67 9.17
C ILE A 155 -4.14 -1.63 9.87
N ASN A 156 -4.52 -2.12 11.04
CA ASN A 156 -3.79 -3.22 11.68
C ASN A 156 -4.08 -4.53 10.98
N VAL A 157 -3.05 -5.35 10.72
CA VAL A 157 -3.20 -6.70 10.18
C VAL A 157 -2.48 -7.70 11.10
N TYR A 158 -3.25 -8.51 11.80
CA TYR A 158 -2.77 -9.52 12.75
C TYR A 158 -2.66 -10.90 12.09
N PHE A 159 -1.75 -11.74 12.62
CA PHE A 159 -1.58 -13.15 12.24
C PHE A 159 -1.15 -13.43 10.78
N SER A 160 -0.83 -12.39 10.01
CA SER A 160 -0.32 -12.55 8.65
C SER A 160 1.13 -13.02 8.68
N ARG A 161 1.48 -13.92 7.75
CA ARG A 161 2.88 -14.31 7.53
C ARG A 161 3.65 -13.23 6.76
N GLU A 162 2.96 -12.54 5.87
CA GLU A 162 3.47 -11.47 5.03
C GLU A 162 3.09 -10.10 5.58
N ASN A 163 3.86 -9.06 5.27
CA ASN A 163 3.49 -7.68 5.55
C ASN A 163 3.23 -6.91 4.25
N SER A 164 2.69 -5.70 4.39
CA SER A 164 2.45 -4.76 3.29
C SER A 164 2.69 -3.36 3.79
N LEU A 165 3.08 -2.46 2.89
CA LEU A 165 3.11 -1.03 3.16
C LEU A 165 2.52 -0.25 1.97
N PRO A 166 1.78 0.84 2.23
CA PRO A 166 1.04 1.59 1.22
C PRO A 166 1.88 2.00 0.00
N GLU A 167 3.16 2.32 0.23
CA GLU A 167 4.11 2.78 -0.78
C GLU A 167 4.53 1.66 -1.74
N THR A 168 4.52 0.41 -1.27
CA THR A 168 4.88 -0.76 -2.11
C THR A 168 3.68 -1.40 -2.79
N ASP A 169 2.56 -1.50 -2.09
CA ASP A 169 1.37 -2.20 -2.58
C ASP A 169 0.50 -1.29 -3.45
N GLY A 170 0.73 0.03 -3.37
CA GLY A 170 -0.01 1.03 -4.10
C GLY A 170 -1.24 1.57 -3.38
N GLY A 171 -1.45 1.22 -2.10
CA GLY A 171 -2.58 1.72 -1.34
C GLY A 171 -2.45 3.18 -0.90
N THR A 172 -1.34 3.87 -1.17
CA THR A 172 -1.33 5.35 -1.25
C THR A 172 -2.22 5.88 -2.38
N VAL A 173 -2.41 5.07 -3.43
CA VAL A 173 -3.17 5.41 -4.64
C VAL A 173 -4.64 5.04 -4.48
N ALA A 174 -4.94 3.77 -4.17
CA ALA A 174 -6.31 3.25 -4.07
C ALA A 174 -6.42 2.06 -3.09
N MET A 175 -7.51 2.00 -2.32
CA MET A 175 -7.73 0.97 -1.29
C MET A 175 -7.88 -0.44 -1.85
N ASP A 176 -8.39 -0.60 -3.07
CA ASP A 176 -8.46 -1.88 -3.78
C ASP A 176 -7.11 -2.62 -3.84
N ARG A 177 -5.99 -1.88 -3.78
CA ARG A 177 -4.64 -2.44 -3.75
C ARG A 177 -4.36 -3.17 -2.44
N PHE A 178 -4.64 -2.52 -1.31
CA PHE A 178 -4.55 -3.13 0.01
C PHE A 178 -5.48 -4.35 0.10
N TYR A 179 -6.72 -4.24 -0.35
CA TYR A 179 -7.67 -5.37 -0.31
C TYR A 179 -7.25 -6.51 -1.24
N SER A 180 -6.64 -6.22 -2.40
CA SER A 180 -6.05 -7.24 -3.26
C SER A 180 -4.92 -7.96 -2.53
N TRP A 181 -3.96 -7.23 -1.95
CA TRP A 181 -2.87 -7.82 -1.17
C TRP A 181 -3.41 -8.68 -0.02
N LEU A 182 -4.37 -8.18 0.76
CA LEU A 182 -4.95 -8.86 1.92
C LEU A 182 -5.59 -10.20 1.51
N THR A 183 -6.28 -10.22 0.36
CA THR A 183 -7.00 -11.41 -0.12
C THR A 183 -6.15 -12.39 -0.93
N THR A 184 -4.95 -12.00 -1.35
CA THR A 184 -4.03 -12.89 -2.10
C THR A 184 -2.79 -13.28 -1.30
N THR A 185 -2.03 -12.30 -0.83
CA THR A 185 -0.72 -12.45 -0.22
C THR A 185 -0.87 -12.58 1.30
N GLY A 186 -1.55 -11.62 1.93
CA GLY A 186 -1.88 -11.61 3.35
C GLY A 186 -3.13 -12.43 3.71
N LYS A 187 -3.44 -13.48 2.95
CA LYS A 187 -4.71 -14.25 3.04
C LYS A 187 -4.95 -14.96 4.37
N ASP A 188 -3.93 -15.03 5.23
CA ASP A 188 -4.00 -15.55 6.59
C ASP A 188 -4.16 -14.46 7.64
N GLY A 189 -4.04 -13.18 7.26
CA GLY A 189 -4.22 -12.04 8.15
C GLY A 189 -5.68 -11.71 8.46
N LEU A 190 -5.91 -11.13 9.63
CA LEU A 190 -7.15 -10.47 10.02
C LEU A 190 -6.88 -8.99 10.21
N ALA A 191 -7.69 -8.14 9.59
CA ALA A 191 -7.47 -6.72 9.49
C ALA A 191 -8.50 -5.89 10.30
N VAL A 192 -8.05 -4.76 10.84
CA VAL A 192 -8.83 -3.86 11.70
C VAL A 192 -8.60 -2.43 11.21
N PHE A 193 -9.68 -1.66 11.01
CA PHE A 193 -9.58 -0.22 10.74
C PHE A 193 -9.17 0.53 12.00
N ASN A 194 -8.07 1.28 11.95
CA ASN A 194 -7.53 1.99 13.12
C ASN A 194 -8.02 3.43 13.19
N HIS A 195 -8.15 3.97 14.41
CA HIS A 195 -8.40 5.40 14.73
C HIS A 195 -9.07 6.22 13.61
N PRO A 196 -10.31 5.84 13.19
CA PRO A 196 -10.92 6.37 11.97
C PRO A 196 -11.06 7.89 11.98
N GLY A 197 -10.69 8.53 10.88
CA GLY A 197 -10.78 9.99 10.70
C GLY A 197 -9.69 10.81 11.38
N GLU A 198 -8.72 10.18 12.07
CA GLU A 198 -7.56 10.87 12.67
C GLU A 198 -6.48 11.23 11.62
N LYS A 199 -6.19 10.32 10.68
CA LYS A 199 -5.16 10.53 9.65
C LYS A 199 -5.78 11.18 8.41
N THR A 200 -5.27 12.36 8.04
CA THR A 200 -5.79 13.16 6.92
C THR A 200 -4.69 13.97 6.25
N LEU A 201 -4.76 14.10 4.91
CA LEU A 201 -3.92 15.06 4.18
C LEU A 201 -4.29 16.52 4.50
N CYS A 202 -5.50 16.77 4.99
CA CYS A 202 -5.97 18.12 5.31
C CYS A 202 -5.44 18.70 6.62
N GLY A 203 -4.84 17.91 7.51
CA GLY A 203 -4.19 18.44 8.71
C GLY A 203 -3.13 19.50 8.37
N PRO A 204 -2.08 19.15 7.61
CA PRO A 204 -1.09 20.10 7.12
C PRO A 204 -1.66 21.17 6.18
N LEU A 205 -2.65 20.82 5.37
CA LEU A 205 -3.15 21.66 4.27
C LEU A 205 -4.34 22.58 4.64
N ARG A 206 -4.93 22.42 5.82
CA ARG A 206 -6.11 23.16 6.32
C ARG A 206 -7.29 23.17 5.32
N CYS A 207 -7.61 22.00 4.76
CA CYS A 207 -8.73 21.81 3.83
C CYS A 207 -9.93 21.08 4.44
N ASP A 208 -11.05 21.07 3.72
CA ASP A 208 -12.17 20.17 4.03
C ASP A 208 -11.74 18.73 3.76
N VAL A 209 -11.62 17.92 4.82
CA VAL A 209 -11.23 16.50 4.75
C VAL A 209 -12.10 15.71 3.78
N ARG A 210 -13.37 16.09 3.58
CA ARG A 210 -14.31 15.39 2.69
C ARG A 210 -14.03 15.64 1.21
N SER A 211 -13.14 16.57 0.88
CA SER A 211 -12.72 16.79 -0.51
C SER A 211 -11.59 15.86 -0.96
N ASP A 212 -10.96 15.12 -0.03
CA ASP A 212 -10.04 14.04 -0.37
C ASP A 212 -10.82 12.74 -0.58
N LEU A 213 -10.78 12.23 -1.82
CA LEU A 213 -11.46 10.98 -2.19
C LEU A 213 -10.88 9.75 -1.47
N GLY A 214 -9.67 9.84 -0.90
CA GLY A 214 -9.06 8.76 -0.12
C GLY A 214 -9.49 8.73 1.36
N PHE A 215 -10.07 9.82 1.87
CA PHE A 215 -10.37 9.97 3.29
C PHE A 215 -11.26 8.84 3.83
N GLY A 216 -10.88 8.27 4.99
CA GLY A 216 -11.63 7.20 5.65
C GLY A 216 -11.72 5.93 4.80
N TRP A 217 -10.62 5.52 4.17
CA TRP A 217 -10.54 4.38 3.25
C TRP A 217 -11.57 4.48 2.11
N GLU A 218 -11.57 5.62 1.42
CA GLU A 218 -12.54 5.95 0.37
C GLU A 218 -13.99 5.94 0.92
N ASP A 219 -14.17 6.58 2.08
CA ASP A 219 -15.40 6.61 2.85
C ASP A 219 -15.91 5.19 3.20
N PHE A 220 -15.03 4.25 3.55
CA PHE A 220 -15.34 2.83 3.76
C PHE A 220 -15.98 2.19 2.53
N ALA A 221 -15.43 2.41 1.34
CA ALA A 221 -15.84 1.69 0.13
C ALA A 221 -15.85 0.17 0.40
N TYR A 222 -17.02 -0.46 0.25
CA TYR A 222 -17.19 -1.86 0.63
C TYR A 222 -16.53 -2.82 -0.36
N HIS A 223 -15.70 -3.72 0.16
CA HIS A 223 -14.96 -4.67 -0.65
C HIS A 223 -15.26 -6.13 -0.24
N GLN A 224 -16.26 -6.75 -0.89
CA GLN A 224 -16.81 -8.05 -0.52
C GLN A 224 -15.77 -9.16 -0.27
N LYS A 225 -14.73 -9.27 -1.10
CA LYS A 225 -13.71 -10.32 -0.95
C LYS A 225 -12.88 -10.18 0.33
N ALA A 226 -12.76 -8.97 0.85
CA ALA A 226 -12.00 -8.66 2.05
C ALA A 226 -12.89 -8.66 3.31
N ASP A 227 -14.22 -8.68 3.18
CA ASP A 227 -15.17 -8.59 4.29
C ASP A 227 -14.91 -9.64 5.38
N ASP A 228 -14.63 -10.89 5.02
CA ASP A 228 -14.32 -11.94 6.00
C ASP A 228 -13.01 -11.69 6.77
N GLN A 229 -12.04 -11.01 6.15
CA GLN A 229 -10.74 -10.68 6.75
C GLN A 229 -10.74 -9.32 7.47
N MET A 230 -11.56 -8.35 7.07
CA MET A 230 -11.77 -7.09 7.79
C MET A 230 -12.70 -7.36 8.98
N VAL A 231 -12.12 -7.70 10.12
CA VAL A 231 -12.86 -8.21 11.28
C VAL A 231 -13.30 -7.14 12.25
N GLY A 232 -12.65 -5.98 12.26
CA GLY A 232 -12.88 -4.97 13.29
C GLY A 232 -12.65 -3.53 12.87
N ILE A 233 -13.09 -2.63 13.74
CA ILE A 233 -12.80 -1.20 13.70
C ILE A 233 -12.52 -0.73 15.13
N GLU A 234 -11.50 0.10 15.30
CA GLU A 234 -11.21 0.75 16.57
C GLU A 234 -12.31 1.75 16.89
N VAL A 235 -13.15 1.38 17.87
CA VAL A 235 -14.15 2.27 18.45
C VAL A 235 -13.58 3.03 19.64
N PHE A 236 -12.53 2.47 20.26
CA PHE A 236 -11.64 3.16 21.18
C PHE A 236 -10.20 3.00 20.74
N ASN A 237 -9.45 4.08 20.83
CA ASN A 237 -7.99 4.11 20.68
C ASN A 237 -7.43 5.02 21.79
N ARG A 238 -6.51 4.50 22.60
CA ARG A 238 -6.14 5.05 23.92
C ARG A 238 -7.36 5.16 24.82
N ASP A 239 -7.69 6.38 25.25
CA ASP A 239 -8.90 6.71 26.00
C ASP A 239 -9.96 7.41 25.12
N ARG A 240 -9.76 7.51 23.81
CA ARG A 240 -10.59 8.33 22.91
C ARG A 240 -11.70 7.49 22.28
N ASP A 241 -12.90 8.06 22.15
CA ASP A 241 -14.07 7.43 21.51
C ASP A 241 -14.17 7.85 20.03
N PHE A 242 -14.02 6.87 19.15
CA PHE A 242 -14.18 6.98 17.70
C PHE A 242 -15.52 6.43 17.22
N GLY A 243 -16.16 5.60 18.02
CA GLY A 243 -17.44 4.96 17.69
C GLY A 243 -18.63 5.91 17.67
N SER A 244 -18.50 7.13 18.22
CA SER A 244 -19.58 8.12 18.29
C SER A 244 -19.20 9.51 17.76
N ALA A 245 -20.21 10.22 17.25
CA ALA A 245 -20.08 11.61 16.79
C ALA A 245 -20.04 12.61 17.97
N PRO A 246 -19.46 13.82 17.80
CA PRO A 246 -18.85 14.37 16.59
C PRO A 246 -17.31 14.27 16.54
N GLY A 247 -16.68 13.42 17.37
CA GLY A 247 -15.22 13.32 17.44
C GLY A 247 -14.56 12.87 16.13
N TYR A 248 -13.32 13.31 15.89
CA TYR A 248 -12.45 12.78 14.81
C TYR A 248 -13.08 12.77 13.41
N ASN A 249 -13.71 13.89 13.03
CA ASN A 249 -14.37 14.06 11.73
C ASN A 249 -15.50 13.04 11.44
N ALA A 250 -16.04 12.38 12.47
CA ALA A 250 -17.05 11.35 12.32
C ALA A 250 -18.33 11.90 11.65
N PRO A 251 -19.00 11.07 10.82
CA PRO A 251 -20.33 11.35 10.33
C PRO A 251 -21.35 11.35 11.49
N PRO A 252 -22.58 11.87 11.31
CA PRO A 252 -23.57 12.01 12.38
C PRO A 252 -23.86 10.73 13.19
N GLU A 253 -23.76 9.57 12.55
CA GLU A 253 -23.96 8.24 13.12
C GLU A 253 -22.75 7.70 13.90
N GLY A 254 -21.57 8.31 13.76
CA GLY A 254 -20.28 7.82 14.29
C GLY A 254 -19.60 6.80 13.35
N TRP A 255 -18.29 6.63 13.47
CA TRP A 255 -17.53 5.78 12.53
C TRP A 255 -17.93 4.31 12.57
N TYR A 256 -18.32 3.79 13.73
CA TYR A 256 -18.71 2.38 13.85
C TYR A 256 -20.00 2.07 13.09
N ALA A 257 -21.05 2.87 13.33
CA ALA A 257 -22.31 2.74 12.61
C ALA A 257 -22.13 3.00 11.10
N HIS A 258 -21.29 3.98 10.74
CA HIS A 258 -21.00 4.30 9.35
C HIS A 258 -20.39 3.11 8.59
N ALA A 259 -19.37 2.46 9.14
CA ALA A 259 -18.76 1.28 8.53
C ALA A 259 -19.79 0.15 8.30
N LEU A 260 -20.67 -0.09 9.28
CA LEU A 260 -21.74 -1.08 9.19
C LEU A 260 -22.79 -0.70 8.14
N ASP A 261 -23.16 0.58 8.03
CA ASP A 261 -24.09 1.08 7.01
C ASP A 261 -23.52 1.02 5.58
N ARG A 262 -22.19 1.18 5.45
CA ARG A 262 -21.47 0.95 4.19
C ARG A 262 -21.42 -0.54 3.79
N GLY A 263 -21.77 -1.45 4.69
CA GLY A 263 -21.94 -2.88 4.42
C GLY A 263 -20.84 -3.77 4.98
N TRP A 264 -19.84 -3.20 5.68
CA TRP A 264 -18.82 -3.97 6.35
C TRP A 264 -19.39 -4.75 7.52
N HIS A 265 -18.89 -5.97 7.71
CA HIS A 265 -19.17 -6.76 8.90
C HIS A 265 -18.01 -6.61 9.86
N VAL A 266 -17.92 -5.52 10.61
CA VAL A 266 -16.81 -5.30 11.56
C VAL A 266 -17.29 -5.36 13.01
N GLY A 267 -16.44 -5.86 13.89
CA GLY A 267 -16.62 -5.86 15.34
C GLY A 267 -15.98 -4.64 16.02
N ALA A 268 -16.34 -4.41 17.29
CA ALA A 268 -15.82 -3.30 18.09
C ALA A 268 -14.45 -3.65 18.70
N ILE A 269 -13.40 -2.96 18.29
CA ILE A 269 -12.05 -3.09 18.86
C ILE A 269 -11.77 -1.93 19.82
N GLY A 270 -11.23 -2.27 20.99
CA GLY A 270 -10.55 -1.34 21.87
C GLY A 270 -9.05 -1.54 21.74
N ALA A 271 -8.35 -0.48 21.34
CA ALA A 271 -6.91 -0.47 21.09
C ALA A 271 -6.19 0.54 21.97
N GLU A 272 -4.92 0.29 22.27
CA GLU A 272 -4.11 1.23 23.05
C GLU A 272 -3.39 2.23 22.16
N ASP A 273 -2.78 1.80 21.04
CA ASP A 273 -1.96 2.66 20.17
C ASP A 273 -0.89 3.42 20.97
N ASN A 274 -0.08 2.61 21.65
CA ASN A 274 0.71 3.01 22.81
C ASN A 274 2.18 2.61 22.64
N GLY A 275 3.05 3.33 23.36
CA GLY A 275 4.49 3.12 23.31
C GLY A 275 5.30 4.23 22.63
N HIS A 276 4.66 5.32 22.20
CA HIS A 276 5.33 6.45 21.54
C HIS A 276 6.08 7.34 22.53
N ASN A 277 5.71 7.33 23.81
CA ASN A 277 6.34 8.14 24.85
C ASN A 277 7.09 7.27 25.88
N ARG A 278 8.16 7.82 26.47
CA ARG A 278 8.92 7.13 27.54
C ARG A 278 8.09 6.72 28.75
N THR A 279 6.99 7.42 29.00
CA THR A 279 6.11 7.22 30.17
C THR A 279 4.87 6.39 29.85
N ASP A 280 4.74 5.91 28.61
CA ASP A 280 3.62 5.07 28.22
C ASP A 280 3.68 3.74 28.97
N ASP A 281 2.51 3.27 29.40
CA ASP A 281 2.35 2.08 30.22
C ASP A 281 1.56 1.03 29.43
N TRP A 282 2.28 0.23 28.63
CA TRP A 282 1.69 -0.83 27.80
C TRP A 282 0.86 -1.79 28.63
N GLY A 283 -0.40 -1.98 28.26
CA GLY A 283 -1.35 -2.82 29.00
C GLY A 283 -2.10 -2.07 30.10
N GLY A 284 -1.77 -0.81 30.35
CA GLY A 284 -2.29 0.01 31.44
C GLY A 284 -3.81 0.09 31.49
N SER A 285 -4.36 0.11 32.72
CA SER A 285 -5.81 0.13 32.94
C SER A 285 -6.53 1.40 32.44
N GLN A 286 -5.78 2.47 32.17
CA GLN A 286 -6.26 3.73 31.62
C GLN A 286 -6.60 3.68 30.13
N TYR A 287 -6.09 2.67 29.41
CA TYR A 287 -6.33 2.50 27.98
C TYR A 287 -7.37 1.42 27.70
N ALA A 288 -8.07 1.58 26.59
CA ALA A 288 -9.06 0.61 26.14
C ALA A 288 -8.46 -0.78 25.91
N LYS A 289 -9.30 -1.80 26.05
CA LYS A 289 -8.97 -3.21 25.81
C LYS A 289 -10.02 -3.84 24.92
N THR A 290 -9.61 -4.93 24.28
CA THR A 290 -10.54 -5.84 23.61
C THR A 290 -10.72 -7.08 24.46
N VAL A 291 -11.97 -7.49 24.67
CA VAL A 291 -12.30 -8.78 25.29
C VAL A 291 -12.74 -9.75 24.20
N VAL A 292 -11.99 -10.84 24.06
CA VAL A 292 -12.23 -11.90 23.07
C VAL A 292 -12.89 -13.10 23.75
N LEU A 293 -13.99 -13.59 23.17
CA LEU A 293 -14.73 -14.76 23.63
C LEU A 293 -14.19 -16.00 22.89
N ALA A 294 -13.22 -16.69 23.50
CA ALA A 294 -12.50 -17.81 22.87
C ALA A 294 -12.62 -19.10 23.68
N LYS A 295 -12.54 -20.26 23.02
CA LYS A 295 -12.62 -21.57 23.68
C LYS A 295 -11.46 -21.84 24.64
N ALA A 296 -10.28 -21.34 24.31
CA ALA A 296 -9.07 -21.42 25.12
C ALA A 296 -8.19 -20.20 24.82
N ASN A 297 -7.23 -19.93 25.71
CA ASN A 297 -6.24 -18.88 25.46
C ASN A 297 -5.09 -19.46 24.62
N THR A 298 -5.33 -19.58 23.32
CA THR A 298 -4.32 -19.95 22.33
C THR A 298 -4.42 -19.00 21.14
N GLU A 299 -3.30 -18.75 20.45
CA GLU A 299 -3.30 -17.89 19.26
C GLU A 299 -4.37 -18.34 18.24
N LYS A 300 -4.51 -19.65 18.05
CA LYS A 300 -5.50 -20.24 17.15
C LYS A 300 -6.94 -19.92 17.56
N ASP A 301 -7.26 -20.07 18.85
CA ASP A 301 -8.63 -19.85 19.35
C ASP A 301 -8.96 -18.35 19.45
N ILE A 302 -7.98 -17.50 19.77
CA ILE A 302 -8.10 -16.03 19.69
C ILE A 302 -8.37 -15.62 18.24
N LYS A 303 -7.52 -16.04 17.30
CA LYS A 303 -7.70 -15.73 15.87
C LYS A 303 -9.05 -16.20 15.36
N ARG A 304 -9.51 -17.38 15.78
CA ARG A 304 -10.83 -17.90 15.40
C ARG A 304 -11.96 -17.03 15.94
N ALA A 305 -11.91 -16.67 17.22
CA ALA A 305 -12.89 -15.78 17.84
C ALA A 305 -12.89 -14.39 17.18
N MET A 306 -11.72 -13.84 16.85
CA MET A 306 -11.61 -12.58 16.10
C MET A 306 -12.22 -12.69 14.70
N SER A 307 -11.93 -13.75 13.95
CA SER A 307 -12.54 -14.00 12.63
C SER A 307 -14.07 -14.08 12.71
N ASP A 308 -14.60 -14.70 13.77
CA ASP A 308 -16.04 -14.83 14.01
C ASP A 308 -16.65 -13.58 14.73
N ARG A 309 -15.88 -12.48 14.89
CA ARG A 309 -16.26 -11.24 15.61
C ARG A 309 -16.80 -11.47 17.03
N ARG A 310 -16.32 -12.53 17.69
CA ARG A 310 -16.66 -12.88 19.07
C ARG A 310 -15.82 -12.06 20.05
N PHE A 311 -15.98 -10.74 19.99
CA PHE A 311 -15.26 -9.82 20.86
C PHE A 311 -16.01 -8.51 21.05
N TYR A 312 -15.58 -7.72 22.02
CA TYR A 312 -16.12 -6.39 22.29
C TYR A 312 -15.04 -5.46 22.87
N ALA A 313 -15.29 -4.15 22.77
CA ALA A 313 -14.37 -3.12 23.25
C ALA A 313 -14.81 -2.60 24.62
N VAL A 314 -13.86 -2.40 25.52
CA VAL A 314 -14.07 -1.76 26.83
C VAL A 314 -13.05 -0.67 27.06
N LEU A 315 -13.49 0.47 27.56
CA LEU A 315 -12.62 1.51 28.11
C LEU A 315 -12.49 1.37 29.64
N ASP A 316 -13.53 0.86 30.30
CA ASP A 316 -13.48 0.40 31.68
C ASP A 316 -13.19 -1.10 31.70
N ASN A 317 -11.94 -1.46 32.00
CA ASN A 317 -11.43 -2.83 31.89
C ASN A 317 -12.09 -3.83 32.85
N ALA A 318 -12.87 -3.37 33.83
CA ALA A 318 -13.67 -4.24 34.70
C ALA A 318 -14.93 -4.77 34.00
N LEU A 319 -15.42 -4.10 32.95
CA LEU A 319 -16.69 -4.45 32.33
C LEU A 319 -16.64 -5.77 31.57
N ARG A 320 -17.71 -6.57 31.70
CA ARG A 320 -17.95 -7.77 30.89
C ARG A 320 -19.34 -7.76 30.28
N LEU A 321 -19.45 -8.08 29.00
CA LEU A 321 -20.68 -7.89 28.20
C LEU A 321 -21.21 -9.24 27.71
N ASP A 322 -22.48 -9.52 28.01
CA ASP A 322 -23.28 -10.49 27.25
C ASP A 322 -24.26 -9.71 26.37
N PHE A 323 -24.34 -10.08 25.09
CA PHE A 323 -25.31 -9.50 24.17
C PHE A 323 -25.80 -10.58 23.22
N THR A 324 -27.12 -10.79 23.21
CA THR A 324 -27.76 -11.78 22.34
C THR A 324 -29.02 -11.27 21.66
N ILE A 325 -29.30 -11.82 20.48
CA ILE A 325 -30.57 -11.66 19.77
C ILE A 325 -31.10 -13.05 19.42
N ASP A 326 -32.30 -13.39 19.91
CA ASP A 326 -32.91 -14.71 19.77
C ASP A 326 -31.98 -15.86 20.27
N GLY A 327 -31.10 -15.54 21.22
CA GLY A 327 -30.12 -16.48 21.79
C GLY A 327 -28.81 -16.61 21.00
N HIS A 328 -28.66 -15.91 19.87
CA HIS A 328 -27.42 -15.83 19.10
C HIS A 328 -26.54 -14.72 19.66
N GLY A 329 -25.23 -14.95 19.78
CA GLY A 329 -24.28 -14.01 20.36
C GLY A 329 -23.70 -13.01 19.36
N MET A 330 -23.03 -11.98 19.87
CA MET A 330 -22.29 -10.98 19.07
C MET A 330 -21.39 -11.63 18.01
N GLY A 331 -21.34 -11.06 16.82
CA GLY A 331 -20.62 -11.60 15.66
C GLY A 331 -21.46 -12.49 14.74
N GLU A 332 -22.63 -12.95 15.17
CA GLU A 332 -23.50 -13.81 14.34
C GLU A 332 -24.32 -13.05 13.32
N ARG A 333 -24.54 -13.72 12.18
CA ARG A 333 -25.53 -13.34 11.16
C ARG A 333 -26.71 -14.29 11.27
N ILE A 334 -27.90 -13.76 11.57
CA ILE A 334 -29.10 -14.54 11.84
C ILE A 334 -30.20 -14.26 10.81
N HIS A 335 -31.04 -15.24 10.57
CA HIS A 335 -32.21 -15.10 9.72
C HIS A 335 -33.49 -15.08 10.56
N ALA A 336 -34.30 -14.04 10.40
CA ALA A 336 -35.57 -13.86 11.08
C ALA A 336 -36.67 -13.64 10.05
N ASN A 337 -37.64 -14.57 9.99
CA ASN A 337 -38.70 -14.57 8.96
C ASN A 337 -39.77 -13.46 9.14
N GLY A 338 -39.56 -12.48 10.03
CA GLY A 338 -40.46 -11.34 10.25
C GLY A 338 -41.79 -11.67 10.96
N GLN A 339 -42.05 -12.93 11.30
CA GLN A 339 -43.33 -13.38 11.88
C GLN A 339 -43.45 -13.06 13.38
N ARG A 340 -42.33 -12.91 14.08
CA ARG A 340 -42.26 -12.51 15.49
C ARG A 340 -41.22 -11.40 15.70
N PRO A 341 -41.39 -10.52 16.70
CA PRO A 341 -40.32 -9.61 17.12
C PRO A 341 -39.08 -10.38 17.55
N LEU A 342 -37.92 -9.75 17.41
CA LEU A 342 -36.65 -10.26 17.92
C LEU A 342 -36.65 -10.25 19.46
N THR A 343 -35.86 -11.11 20.08
CA THR A 343 -35.65 -11.12 21.53
C THR A 343 -34.23 -10.66 21.83
N VAL A 344 -34.07 -9.39 22.20
CA VAL A 344 -32.77 -8.83 22.59
C VAL A 344 -32.61 -8.98 24.09
N ASP A 345 -31.49 -9.56 24.52
CA ASP A 345 -31.07 -9.58 25.93
C ASP A 345 -29.60 -9.18 26.01
N ALA A 346 -29.33 -8.13 26.79
CA ALA A 346 -28.00 -7.62 27.05
C ALA A 346 -27.77 -7.50 28.56
N ARG A 347 -26.59 -7.91 29.01
CA ARG A 347 -26.18 -7.82 30.41
C ARG A 347 -24.75 -7.31 30.50
N VAL A 348 -24.51 -6.38 31.42
CA VAL A 348 -23.18 -5.85 31.72
C VAL A 348 -22.81 -6.20 33.15
N ARG A 349 -21.62 -6.76 33.37
CA ARG A 349 -21.04 -7.04 34.69
C ARG A 349 -19.87 -6.10 34.97
N GLY A 350 -19.49 -5.96 36.24
CA GLY A 350 -18.25 -5.29 36.64
C GLY A 350 -18.37 -3.78 36.89
N SER A 351 -19.58 -3.23 36.92
CA SER A 351 -19.81 -1.82 37.28
C SER A 351 -20.41 -1.70 38.68
N GLU A 352 -19.84 -0.82 39.51
CA GLU A 352 -20.41 -0.43 40.81
C GLU A 352 -21.38 0.75 40.70
N THR A 353 -21.34 1.48 39.58
CA THR A 353 -22.19 2.63 39.29
C THR A 353 -23.23 2.31 38.22
N PRO A 354 -24.40 3.01 38.23
CA PRO A 354 -25.42 2.84 37.18
C PRO A 354 -24.86 3.13 35.79
N LEU A 355 -25.20 2.27 34.82
CA LEU A 355 -24.87 2.46 33.41
C LEU A 355 -26.11 2.87 32.62
N GLN A 356 -25.89 3.43 31.43
CA GLN A 356 -26.92 3.60 30.41
C GLN A 356 -26.60 2.64 29.25
N LEU A 357 -27.49 1.69 29.01
CA LEU A 357 -27.39 0.73 27.92
C LEU A 357 -28.23 1.24 26.76
N GLU A 358 -27.65 1.28 25.57
CA GLU A 358 -28.28 1.69 24.33
C GLU A 358 -28.16 0.56 23.30
N LEU A 359 -29.31 0.11 22.78
CA LEU A 359 -29.34 -0.76 21.61
C LEU A 359 -29.32 0.15 20.37
N VAL A 360 -28.25 0.06 19.59
CA VAL A 360 -28.01 0.90 18.41
C VAL A 360 -28.19 0.07 17.15
N SER A 361 -28.77 0.67 16.10
CA SER A 361 -29.00 0.06 14.79
C SER A 361 -28.68 1.06 13.66
N ASN A 362 -29.02 0.70 12.42
CA ASN A 362 -28.72 1.43 11.18
C ASN A 362 -28.84 2.96 11.31
N GLY A 363 -27.91 3.70 10.70
CA GLY A 363 -27.84 5.15 10.80
C GLY A 363 -27.51 5.65 12.21
N GLY A 364 -26.89 4.81 13.05
CA GLY A 364 -26.56 5.12 14.44
C GLY A 364 -27.77 5.34 15.35
N GLN A 365 -28.96 4.86 14.96
CA GLN A 365 -30.20 5.09 15.68
C GLN A 365 -30.27 4.26 16.97
N VAL A 366 -30.57 4.91 18.09
CA VAL A 366 -30.85 4.24 19.36
C VAL A 366 -32.30 3.74 19.36
N VAL A 367 -32.48 2.43 19.26
CA VAL A 367 -33.81 1.79 19.13
C VAL A 367 -34.38 1.29 20.45
N ALA A 368 -33.54 1.15 21.49
CA ALA A 368 -33.98 0.87 22.85
C ALA A 368 -32.93 1.38 23.85
N THR A 369 -33.37 1.72 25.07
CA THR A 369 -32.48 2.14 26.15
C THR A 369 -32.88 1.51 27.49
N ALA A 370 -31.92 1.37 28.39
CA ALA A 370 -32.15 0.99 29.77
C ALA A 370 -31.14 1.66 30.71
N THR A 371 -31.52 1.88 31.96
CA THR A 371 -30.59 2.27 33.03
C THR A 371 -30.37 1.07 33.96
N GLY A 372 -29.11 0.83 34.35
CA GLY A 372 -28.72 -0.32 35.18
C GLY A 372 -27.77 -1.25 34.43
N ASP A 373 -27.84 -2.55 34.71
CA ASP A 373 -26.91 -3.57 34.20
C ASP A 373 -27.55 -4.50 33.15
N ARG A 374 -28.82 -4.28 32.79
CA ARG A 374 -29.59 -5.12 31.87
C ARG A 374 -30.44 -4.32 30.92
N LEU A 375 -30.48 -4.74 29.66
CA LEU A 375 -31.42 -4.27 28.63
C LEU A 375 -32.13 -5.47 28.01
N ALA A 376 -33.46 -5.40 27.98
CA ALA A 376 -34.30 -6.35 27.24
C ALA A 376 -35.18 -5.56 26.27
N ALA A 377 -35.20 -5.95 25.01
CA ALA A 377 -35.96 -5.26 23.96
C ALA A 377 -36.54 -6.24 22.93
N SER A 378 -37.58 -5.79 22.22
CA SER A 378 -38.22 -6.60 21.17
C SER A 378 -38.46 -5.81 19.88
N PRO A 379 -37.38 -5.37 19.19
CA PRO A 379 -37.52 -4.69 17.92
C PRO A 379 -38.13 -5.63 16.87
N LYS A 380 -38.83 -5.05 15.89
CA LYS A 380 -39.34 -5.80 14.75
C LYS A 380 -38.16 -6.22 13.86
N ALA A 381 -38.13 -7.49 13.47
CA ALA A 381 -37.17 -7.98 12.49
C ALA A 381 -37.34 -7.25 11.15
N SER A 382 -36.23 -6.77 10.61
CA SER A 382 -36.14 -6.08 9.32
C SER A 382 -34.97 -6.68 8.53
N ASP A 383 -34.96 -6.40 7.23
CA ASP A 383 -33.88 -6.85 6.34
C ASP A 383 -32.67 -5.94 6.45
N ASP A 384 -31.47 -6.49 6.20
CA ASP A 384 -30.20 -5.75 6.18
C ASP A 384 -29.96 -4.88 7.43
N THR A 385 -30.39 -5.40 8.58
CA THR A 385 -30.38 -4.68 9.85
C THR A 385 -29.27 -5.22 10.74
N TRP A 386 -28.52 -4.34 11.38
CA TRP A 386 -27.53 -4.72 12.38
C TRP A 386 -27.89 -4.10 13.73
N TYR A 387 -27.44 -4.74 14.81
CA TYR A 387 -27.61 -4.23 16.17
C TYR A 387 -26.32 -4.40 16.97
N PHE A 388 -25.91 -3.37 17.70
CA PHE A 388 -24.86 -3.47 18.72
C PHE A 388 -25.31 -2.81 20.02
N LEU A 389 -24.69 -3.22 21.13
CA LEU A 389 -24.86 -2.61 22.43
C LEU A 389 -23.80 -1.52 22.62
N ARG A 390 -24.24 -0.29 22.92
CA ARG A 390 -23.39 0.79 23.44
C ARG A 390 -23.68 1.00 24.92
N VAL A 391 -22.65 1.00 25.74
CA VAL A 391 -22.75 1.24 27.18
C VAL A 391 -22.15 2.60 27.49
N ARG A 392 -22.90 3.45 28.19
CA ARG A 392 -22.46 4.79 28.58
C ARG A 392 -22.42 4.94 30.10
N ARG A 393 -21.49 5.78 30.55
CA ARG A 393 -21.38 6.29 31.91
C ARG A 393 -21.17 7.79 31.83
N ASP A 394 -21.99 8.56 32.52
CA ASP A 394 -21.92 10.03 32.57
C ASP A 394 -21.84 10.69 31.18
N GLY A 395 -22.59 10.16 30.21
CA GLY A 395 -22.62 10.66 28.84
C GLY A 395 -21.42 10.25 27.97
N ARG A 396 -20.44 9.51 28.48
CA ARG A 396 -19.32 8.95 27.70
C ARG A 396 -19.55 7.47 27.40
N SER A 397 -19.22 7.01 26.20
CA SER A 397 -19.21 5.58 25.88
C SER A 397 -18.07 4.90 26.63
N VAL A 398 -18.35 3.78 27.29
CA VAL A 398 -17.36 2.99 28.07
C VAL A 398 -17.25 1.54 27.62
N ALA A 399 -18.18 1.06 26.79
CA ALA A 399 -18.08 -0.22 26.10
C ALA A 399 -18.95 -0.26 24.84
N TYR A 400 -18.53 -1.08 23.88
CA TYR A 400 -19.27 -1.39 22.65
C TYR A 400 -19.20 -2.88 22.37
N SER A 401 -20.32 -3.53 22.06
CA SER A 401 -20.30 -4.91 21.58
C SER A 401 -19.98 -4.99 20.08
N SER A 402 -19.50 -6.15 19.62
CA SER A 402 -19.65 -6.50 18.21
C SER A 402 -21.13 -6.65 17.84
N PRO A 403 -21.51 -6.45 16.55
CA PRO A 403 -22.91 -6.44 16.15
C PRO A 403 -23.48 -7.85 15.99
N ILE A 404 -24.80 -7.93 15.91
CA ILE A 404 -25.53 -9.08 15.37
C ILE A 404 -26.28 -8.60 14.13
N TRP A 405 -26.09 -9.28 13.01
CA TRP A 405 -26.73 -8.95 11.73
C TRP A 405 -27.98 -9.79 11.54
N VAL A 406 -29.08 -9.17 11.12
CA VAL A 406 -30.39 -9.78 10.92
C VAL A 406 -30.78 -9.67 9.45
N ASN A 407 -31.09 -10.80 8.83
CA ASN A 407 -31.52 -10.90 7.43
C ASN A 407 -30.57 -10.17 6.47
N ASP A 408 -29.27 -10.36 6.65
CA ASP A 408 -28.23 -9.87 5.76
C ASP A 408 -28.40 -10.48 4.35
N ARG A 409 -28.80 -9.66 3.38
CA ARG A 409 -29.03 -10.03 1.98
C ARG A 409 -27.95 -9.47 1.05
N LYS A 410 -27.03 -8.63 1.53
CA LYS A 410 -26.02 -7.99 0.69
C LYS A 410 -24.85 -8.95 0.42
N GLN A 411 -24.99 -9.74 -0.63
CA GLN A 411 -23.86 -10.25 -1.41
C GLN A 411 -24.07 -9.89 -2.88
N GLU A 412 -23.76 -8.65 -3.25
CA GLU A 412 -23.50 -8.31 -4.65
C GLU A 412 -22.01 -8.36 -4.93
N GLY A 413 -21.66 -9.10 -5.99
CA GLY A 413 -20.30 -9.32 -6.46
C GLY A 413 -19.59 -8.01 -6.77
N THR A 414 -18.42 -7.78 -6.18
CA THR A 414 -17.46 -6.82 -6.74
C THR A 414 -17.14 -7.26 -8.16
N PRO A 415 -17.19 -6.37 -9.18
CA PRO A 415 -16.72 -6.70 -10.51
C PRO A 415 -15.30 -7.24 -10.41
N LYS A 416 -15.05 -8.39 -11.04
CA LYS A 416 -13.68 -8.86 -11.20
C LYS A 416 -12.95 -7.81 -12.03
N ALA A 417 -11.98 -7.11 -11.44
CA ALA A 417 -11.10 -6.21 -12.17
C ALA A 417 -10.62 -6.94 -13.43
N PRO A 418 -10.97 -6.46 -14.64
CA PRO A 418 -10.53 -7.10 -15.86
C PRO A 418 -9.01 -7.01 -15.90
N LYS A 419 -8.36 -8.06 -16.41
CA LYS A 419 -6.92 -7.96 -16.66
C LYS A 419 -6.72 -6.86 -17.71
N PRO A 420 -5.79 -5.91 -17.51
CA PRO A 420 -5.52 -4.88 -18.50
C PRO A 420 -5.21 -5.55 -19.85
N ASP A 421 -5.89 -5.13 -20.92
CA ASP A 421 -5.54 -5.58 -22.26
C ASP A 421 -4.30 -4.84 -22.74
N LEU A 422 -3.13 -5.41 -22.47
CA LEU A 422 -1.83 -4.87 -22.87
C LEU A 422 -1.49 -5.18 -24.34
N LYS A 423 -2.35 -5.92 -25.07
CA LYS A 423 -2.15 -6.20 -26.49
C LYS A 423 -2.90 -5.19 -27.34
N THR A 424 -2.28 -4.77 -28.43
CA THR A 424 -2.86 -3.82 -29.37
C THR A 424 -2.71 -4.36 -30.79
N THR A 425 -3.41 -3.78 -31.76
CA THR A 425 -3.29 -4.15 -33.17
C THR A 425 -1.90 -3.87 -33.77
N GLY A 426 -1.04 -3.10 -33.10
CA GLY A 426 0.30 -2.70 -33.58
C GLY A 426 1.48 -3.13 -32.70
N GLY A 427 1.23 -3.80 -31.57
CA GLY A 427 2.26 -4.15 -30.59
C GLY A 427 1.68 -4.51 -29.22
N ARG A 428 2.52 -4.51 -28.20
CA ARG A 428 2.16 -4.75 -26.80
C ARG A 428 2.88 -3.74 -25.91
N TRP A 429 2.19 -3.29 -24.87
CA TRP A 429 2.82 -2.58 -23.75
C TRP A 429 3.71 -3.54 -22.95
N LEU A 430 4.99 -3.21 -22.85
CA LEU A 430 5.97 -3.89 -22.01
C LEU A 430 6.34 -2.96 -20.86
N ALA A 431 6.30 -3.48 -19.63
CA ALA A 431 6.70 -2.73 -18.44
C ALA A 431 8.21 -2.85 -18.21
N GLY A 432 8.85 -1.81 -17.71
CA GLY A 432 10.23 -1.93 -17.27
C GLY A 432 10.73 -0.72 -16.53
N ASP A 433 11.98 -0.84 -16.10
CA ASP A 433 12.69 0.22 -15.41
C ASP A 433 14.05 0.42 -16.10
N LEU A 434 14.40 1.67 -16.30
CA LEU A 434 15.59 2.10 -17.05
C LEU A 434 16.70 2.62 -16.13
N ASN A 435 16.44 2.73 -14.82
CA ASN A 435 17.37 3.31 -13.86
C ASN A 435 17.39 2.47 -12.58
N VAL A 436 18.27 1.47 -12.51
CA VAL A 436 18.54 0.72 -11.28
C VAL A 436 20.03 0.42 -11.15
N HIS A 437 20.52 0.34 -9.92
CA HIS A 437 21.93 0.13 -9.62
C HIS A 437 22.16 -1.22 -8.94
N SER A 438 23.35 -1.78 -9.14
CA SER A 438 23.83 -3.03 -8.58
C SER A 438 25.15 -2.83 -7.84
N CYS A 439 25.72 -3.92 -7.35
CA CYS A 439 27.06 -3.94 -6.75
C CYS A 439 28.22 -3.47 -7.65
N PHE A 440 27.99 -3.11 -8.91
CA PHE A 440 29.04 -2.49 -9.73
C PHE A 440 29.00 -0.95 -9.70
N SER A 441 27.90 -0.35 -9.24
CA SER A 441 27.75 1.10 -9.15
C SER A 441 28.58 1.69 -8.02
N SER A 442 29.05 2.92 -8.20
CA SER A 442 29.90 3.61 -7.22
C SER A 442 29.14 4.18 -6.03
N ASP A 443 27.83 4.33 -6.19
CA ASP A 443 26.89 4.82 -5.16
C ASP A 443 26.25 3.70 -4.33
N VAL A 444 26.68 2.46 -4.54
CA VAL A 444 26.22 1.25 -3.85
C VAL A 444 27.37 0.60 -3.07
N TYR A 445 27.09 0.11 -1.86
CA TYR A 445 28.00 -0.70 -1.04
C TYR A 445 27.59 -2.18 -1.08
N CYS A 446 28.52 -3.07 -1.42
CA CYS A 446 28.31 -4.51 -1.43
C CYS A 446 29.33 -5.26 -0.57
N ALA A 447 28.81 -5.79 0.53
CA ALA A 447 29.57 -6.58 1.49
C ALA A 447 30.29 -7.76 0.80
N GLY A 448 31.61 -7.81 0.94
CA GLY A 448 32.47 -8.85 0.36
C GLY A 448 33.09 -8.51 -0.99
N ALA A 449 32.58 -7.47 -1.68
CA ALA A 449 33.22 -6.89 -2.87
C ALA A 449 33.96 -5.60 -2.52
N ASP A 450 33.36 -4.76 -1.67
CA ASP A 450 33.89 -3.45 -1.31
C ASP A 450 34.70 -3.47 -0.01
N ASP A 451 35.50 -2.43 0.19
CA ASP A 451 36.29 -2.24 1.40
C ASP A 451 35.36 -2.18 2.64
N PRO A 452 35.53 -3.05 3.65
CA PRO A 452 34.72 -3.02 4.86
C PRO A 452 34.72 -1.67 5.60
N SER A 453 35.74 -0.83 5.41
CA SER A 453 35.78 0.53 5.98
C SER A 453 34.80 1.51 5.32
N GLN A 454 34.31 1.18 4.13
CA GLN A 454 33.27 1.92 3.41
C GLN A 454 31.87 1.35 3.69
N ALA A 455 31.74 0.43 4.65
CA ALA A 455 30.47 -0.16 5.02
C ALA A 455 29.48 0.95 5.42
N ASP A 456 28.46 1.08 4.59
CA ASP A 456 27.37 2.01 4.79
C ASP A 456 26.05 1.22 4.71
N PRO A 457 25.34 1.03 5.84
CA PRO A 457 24.06 0.33 5.85
C PRO A 457 23.02 1.02 4.96
N TYR A 458 23.16 2.32 4.68
CA TYR A 458 22.27 3.08 3.81
C TYR A 458 22.59 2.92 2.32
N ARG A 459 23.74 2.35 1.95
CA ARG A 459 24.10 2.07 0.55
C ARG A 459 24.11 0.58 0.23
N GLN A 460 23.68 -0.27 1.16
CA GLN A 460 23.80 -1.70 0.99
C GLN A 460 23.01 -2.19 -0.23
N GLY A 461 23.73 -2.58 -1.28
CA GLY A 461 23.17 -3.00 -2.56
C GLY A 461 22.92 -4.48 -2.66
N VAL A 462 22.62 -4.87 -3.91
CA VAL A 462 22.33 -6.25 -4.29
C VAL A 462 23.03 -6.57 -5.61
N ASP A 463 23.28 -7.86 -5.84
CA ASP A 463 23.85 -8.32 -7.10
C ASP A 463 22.85 -8.18 -8.27
N VAL A 464 23.38 -8.26 -9.49
CA VAL A 464 22.59 -8.13 -10.73
C VAL A 464 21.46 -9.17 -10.78
N ARG A 465 21.71 -10.41 -10.35
CA ARG A 465 20.67 -11.45 -10.33
C ARG A 465 19.50 -11.02 -9.45
N SER A 466 19.76 -10.48 -8.28
CA SER A 466 18.76 -10.04 -7.32
C SER A 466 17.92 -8.89 -7.88
N ARG A 467 18.50 -7.95 -8.63
CA ARG A 467 17.74 -6.93 -9.37
C ARG A 467 16.80 -7.54 -10.41
N PHE A 468 17.25 -8.54 -11.16
CA PHE A 468 16.40 -9.24 -12.11
C PHE A 468 15.33 -10.11 -11.42
N THR A 469 15.60 -10.68 -10.25
CA THR A 469 14.59 -11.36 -9.41
C THR A 469 13.52 -10.38 -8.96
N GLU A 470 13.91 -9.25 -8.37
CA GLU A 470 13.01 -8.18 -7.93
C GLU A 470 12.14 -7.69 -9.09
N ALA A 471 12.75 -7.37 -10.24
CA ALA A 471 12.02 -6.95 -11.44
C ALA A 471 11.01 -8.00 -11.91
N GLY A 472 11.38 -9.28 -11.91
CA GLY A 472 10.50 -10.38 -12.29
C GLY A 472 9.32 -10.57 -11.33
N ASP A 473 9.58 -10.52 -10.03
CA ASP A 473 8.55 -10.62 -8.98
C ASP A 473 7.58 -9.43 -9.01
N ARG A 474 8.07 -8.26 -9.42
CA ARG A 474 7.25 -7.04 -9.64
C ARG A 474 6.57 -7.00 -11.00
N GLY A 475 6.79 -8.01 -11.85
CA GLY A 475 6.09 -8.19 -13.13
C GLY A 475 6.64 -7.38 -14.28
N LEU A 476 7.88 -6.87 -14.19
CA LEU A 476 8.53 -6.14 -15.27
C LEU A 476 8.90 -7.05 -16.45
N ASP A 477 8.79 -6.53 -17.67
CA ASP A 477 9.19 -7.19 -18.90
C ASP A 477 10.65 -6.93 -19.28
N TYR A 478 11.21 -5.77 -18.92
CA TYR A 478 12.59 -5.40 -19.18
C TYR A 478 13.20 -4.59 -18.03
N LEU A 479 14.53 -4.58 -17.95
CA LEU A 479 15.30 -3.86 -16.95
C LEU A 479 16.62 -3.38 -17.56
N ALA A 480 16.99 -2.11 -17.33
CA ALA A 480 18.34 -1.62 -17.52
C ALA A 480 19.01 -1.47 -16.15
N VAL A 481 20.09 -2.22 -15.92
CA VAL A 481 20.95 -2.04 -14.73
C VAL A 481 22.07 -1.10 -15.14
N THR A 482 21.96 0.15 -14.74
CA THR A 482 22.74 1.29 -15.24
C THR A 482 23.72 1.77 -14.17
N ASP A 483 24.67 0.91 -13.83
CA ASP A 483 25.72 1.24 -12.85
C ASP A 483 26.56 2.46 -13.32
N ASP A 484 27.04 3.25 -12.35
CA ASP A 484 27.83 4.47 -12.59
C ASP A 484 29.07 4.19 -13.46
N ASP A 485 29.06 4.68 -14.69
CA ASP A 485 30.15 4.52 -15.67
C ASP A 485 30.66 3.07 -15.76
N ASP A 486 29.76 2.09 -15.61
CA ASP A 486 30.10 0.67 -15.60
C ASP A 486 29.09 -0.17 -16.41
N VAL A 487 29.62 -1.04 -17.27
CA VAL A 487 28.83 -1.89 -18.19
C VAL A 487 28.87 -3.37 -17.81
N ARG A 488 29.51 -3.75 -16.70
CA ARG A 488 29.67 -5.15 -16.30
C ARG A 488 28.33 -5.82 -16.04
N SER A 489 27.33 -5.07 -15.56
CA SER A 489 25.96 -5.55 -15.34
C SER A 489 25.34 -6.21 -16.57
N ALA A 490 25.61 -5.68 -17.76
CA ALA A 490 25.09 -6.20 -19.02
C ALA A 490 25.51 -7.65 -19.30
N SER A 491 26.64 -8.09 -18.76
CA SER A 491 27.20 -9.45 -18.96
C SER A 491 27.29 -10.28 -17.67
N ALA A 492 26.83 -9.74 -16.55
CA ALA A 492 26.96 -10.38 -15.25
C ALA A 492 26.07 -11.62 -15.11
N PRO A 493 26.47 -12.63 -14.30
CA PRO A 493 25.63 -13.79 -14.03
C PRO A 493 24.26 -13.39 -13.47
N GLY A 494 23.18 -13.80 -14.15
CA GLY A 494 21.80 -13.46 -13.78
C GLY A 494 21.23 -12.25 -14.50
N SER A 495 22.01 -11.56 -15.33
CA SER A 495 21.49 -10.56 -16.26
C SER A 495 20.47 -11.20 -17.21
N GLY A 496 19.28 -10.60 -17.31
CA GLY A 496 18.16 -11.13 -18.09
C GLY A 496 17.50 -12.38 -17.51
N SER A 497 17.69 -12.65 -16.21
CA SER A 497 17.04 -13.77 -15.52
C SER A 497 15.57 -13.48 -15.17
N HIS A 498 14.88 -14.47 -14.58
CA HIS A 498 13.47 -14.37 -14.17
C HIS A 498 12.51 -13.94 -15.28
N GLY A 499 12.89 -14.23 -16.53
CA GLY A 499 12.10 -13.92 -17.70
C GLY A 499 12.10 -12.46 -18.09
N VAL A 500 12.89 -11.58 -17.48
CA VAL A 500 12.98 -10.13 -17.77
C VAL A 500 14.06 -9.86 -18.82
N LEU A 501 13.81 -8.96 -19.79
CA LEU A 501 14.79 -8.59 -20.81
C LEU A 501 15.85 -7.64 -20.25
N ALA A 502 17.13 -7.94 -20.43
CA ALA A 502 18.20 -7.00 -20.12
C ALA A 502 18.35 -5.95 -21.23
N ILE A 503 18.33 -4.68 -20.86
CA ILE A 503 18.74 -3.56 -21.72
C ILE A 503 20.14 -3.13 -21.25
N PRO A 504 21.20 -3.28 -22.08
CA PRO A 504 22.54 -2.86 -21.68
C PRO A 504 22.59 -1.34 -21.58
N GLY A 505 23.33 -0.81 -20.62
CA GLY A 505 23.56 0.62 -20.48
C GLY A 505 24.39 0.95 -19.25
N TYR A 506 24.66 2.23 -19.05
CA TYR A 506 25.35 2.79 -17.89
C TYR A 506 24.85 4.21 -17.61
N GLU A 507 24.90 4.66 -16.36
CA GLU A 507 24.66 6.07 -15.99
C GLU A 507 25.98 6.82 -16.08
N HIS A 508 26.03 7.88 -16.88
CA HIS A 508 27.23 8.70 -17.08
C HIS A 508 27.13 9.98 -16.26
N LYS A 509 28.18 10.29 -15.48
CA LYS A 509 28.27 11.55 -14.73
C LYS A 509 28.70 12.70 -15.64
N ALA A 510 27.78 13.62 -15.91
CA ALA A 510 27.97 14.83 -16.71
C ALA A 510 27.78 16.10 -15.85
N GLU A 511 27.48 17.27 -16.43
CA GLU A 511 26.87 18.37 -15.65
C GLU A 511 25.41 18.00 -15.30
N GLY A 512 25.24 17.06 -14.37
CA GLY A 512 24.03 16.28 -14.13
C GLY A 512 24.28 14.80 -14.44
N ASP A 513 23.23 14.03 -14.69
CA ASP A 513 23.32 12.59 -14.97
C ASP A 513 22.63 12.25 -16.29
N ALA A 514 23.20 11.30 -17.04
CA ALA A 514 22.65 10.86 -18.31
C ALA A 514 22.90 9.36 -18.59
N HIS A 515 21.86 8.61 -18.90
CA HIS A 515 22.02 7.24 -19.32
C HIS A 515 22.45 7.14 -20.78
N VAL A 516 23.40 6.24 -21.00
CA VAL A 516 23.67 5.64 -22.30
C VAL A 516 22.97 4.28 -22.35
N LEU A 517 21.84 4.21 -23.04
CA LEU A 517 21.02 3.00 -23.12
C LEU A 517 21.20 2.28 -24.46
N GLY A 518 21.18 0.95 -24.43
CA GLY A 518 21.36 0.08 -25.59
C GLY A 518 22.81 -0.17 -26.00
N VAL A 519 23.80 0.21 -25.18
CA VAL A 519 25.23 0.05 -25.47
C VAL A 519 25.91 -0.71 -24.33
N ASP A 520 26.74 -1.69 -24.66
CA ASP A 520 27.44 -2.59 -23.72
C ASP A 520 28.92 -2.22 -23.50
N LYS A 521 29.29 -0.98 -23.86
CA LYS A 521 30.64 -0.44 -23.78
C LYS A 521 30.59 1.02 -23.39
N LEU A 522 31.51 1.41 -22.52
CA LEU A 522 31.77 2.82 -22.22
C LEU A 522 32.24 3.52 -23.50
N LEU A 523 31.58 4.63 -23.80
CA LEU A 523 31.93 5.51 -24.91
C LEU A 523 32.58 6.78 -24.36
N ASP A 524 33.43 7.39 -25.18
CA ASP A 524 34.18 8.58 -24.80
C ASP A 524 33.26 9.81 -24.74
N ALA A 525 33.16 10.42 -23.57
CA ALA A 525 32.39 11.64 -23.31
C ALA A 525 33.23 12.92 -23.54
N GLY A 526 34.48 12.79 -23.96
CA GLY A 526 35.37 13.91 -24.25
C GLY A 526 35.68 14.77 -23.02
N ASP A 527 35.61 16.09 -23.18
CA ASP A 527 35.89 17.06 -22.12
C ASP A 527 34.65 17.42 -21.27
N GLY A 528 33.54 16.73 -21.46
CA GLY A 528 32.27 17.01 -20.78
C GLY A 528 31.57 18.29 -21.25
N SER A 529 32.08 18.99 -22.28
CA SER A 529 31.36 20.12 -22.87
C SER A 529 30.07 19.65 -23.55
N ALA A 530 29.10 20.55 -23.72
CA ALA A 530 27.87 20.25 -24.47
C ALA A 530 28.16 19.67 -25.87
N ALA A 531 29.22 20.13 -26.53
CA ALA A 531 29.64 19.59 -27.83
C ALA A 531 30.13 18.14 -27.72
N ALA A 532 30.90 17.80 -26.69
CA ALA A 532 31.38 16.45 -26.45
C ALA A 532 30.22 15.50 -26.06
N ILE A 533 29.29 15.94 -25.22
CA ILE A 533 28.11 15.14 -24.85
C ILE A 533 27.16 14.94 -26.05
N ASN A 534 26.98 15.92 -26.93
CA ASN A 534 26.24 15.70 -28.18
C ASN A 534 26.96 14.69 -29.10
N LYS A 535 28.29 14.73 -29.16
CA LYS A 535 29.06 13.73 -29.90
C LYS A 535 28.88 12.32 -29.31
N LEU A 536 28.91 12.19 -27.98
CA LEU A 536 28.59 10.94 -27.29
C LEU A 536 27.20 10.46 -27.70
N ALA A 537 26.19 11.34 -27.65
CA ALA A 537 24.82 11.02 -28.05
C ALA A 537 24.73 10.50 -29.49
N ASP A 538 25.48 11.10 -30.43
CA ASP A 538 25.53 10.66 -31.83
C ASP A 538 26.20 9.28 -31.97
N ASP A 539 27.30 9.04 -31.24
CA ASP A 539 27.98 7.75 -31.23
C ASP A 539 27.10 6.63 -30.62
N VAL A 540 26.30 6.96 -29.60
CA VAL A 540 25.28 6.08 -29.01
C VAL A 540 24.20 5.74 -30.04
N ARG A 541 23.65 6.75 -30.73
CA ARG A 541 22.63 6.56 -31.77
C ARG A 541 23.14 5.73 -32.94
N ALA A 542 24.40 5.91 -33.34
CA ALA A 542 25.04 5.12 -34.38
C ALA A 542 25.13 3.63 -34.03
N LYS A 543 25.12 3.29 -32.73
CA LYS A 543 25.08 1.91 -32.22
C LYS A 543 23.66 1.38 -31.99
N GLY A 544 22.63 2.16 -32.31
CA GLY A 544 21.24 1.82 -32.08
C GLY A 544 20.77 2.07 -30.64
N GLY A 545 21.61 2.70 -29.80
CA GLY A 545 21.27 3.15 -28.46
C GLY A 545 20.59 4.52 -28.43
N LEU A 546 20.36 5.04 -27.24
CA LEU A 546 19.76 6.34 -26.99
C LEU A 546 20.41 7.05 -25.80
N LEU A 547 20.42 8.38 -25.84
CA LEU A 547 20.83 9.21 -24.71
C LEU A 547 19.59 9.67 -23.95
N GLN A 548 19.54 9.36 -22.66
CA GLN A 548 18.53 9.88 -21.74
C GLN A 548 19.15 10.97 -20.85
N ILE A 549 18.41 12.03 -20.57
CA ILE A 549 18.72 12.93 -19.44
C ILE A 549 18.01 12.38 -18.21
N ASP A 550 18.76 12.14 -17.14
CA ASP A 550 18.22 11.54 -15.93
C ASP A 550 17.84 12.61 -14.91
N HIS A 551 16.74 12.33 -14.20
CA HIS A 551 16.20 13.09 -13.08
C HIS A 551 16.59 14.59 -13.06
N PRO A 552 16.24 15.39 -14.10
CA PRO A 552 16.75 16.76 -14.25
C PRO A 552 16.28 17.70 -13.13
N GLY A 553 15.25 17.29 -12.39
CA GLY A 553 14.72 17.95 -11.21
C GLY A 553 15.23 17.40 -9.87
N LEU A 554 16.32 16.63 -9.85
CA LEU A 554 16.99 16.22 -8.63
C LEU A 554 17.43 17.46 -7.83
N LYS A 555 17.29 17.45 -6.49
CA LYS A 555 17.85 18.48 -5.58
C LYS A 555 17.49 19.93 -5.92
N ILE A 556 16.31 20.18 -6.49
CA ILE A 556 15.88 21.54 -6.81
C ILE A 556 15.72 22.35 -5.52
N THR A 557 16.40 23.50 -5.48
CA THR A 557 16.32 24.46 -4.36
C THR A 557 15.59 25.75 -4.73
N LYS A 558 15.13 25.89 -5.99
CA LYS A 558 14.48 27.09 -6.52
C LYS A 558 13.41 26.72 -7.56
N SER A 559 12.28 27.42 -7.55
CA SER A 559 11.20 27.19 -8.52
C SER A 559 11.67 27.36 -9.96
N PHE A 560 11.24 26.46 -10.85
CA PHE A 560 11.44 26.58 -12.29
C PHE A 560 10.56 27.71 -12.85
N THR A 561 11.13 28.87 -13.14
CA THR A 561 10.37 30.06 -13.59
C THR A 561 10.29 30.16 -15.12
N GLY A 562 10.17 29.03 -15.80
CA GLY A 562 10.05 28.92 -17.26
C GLY A 562 11.35 28.54 -17.96
N CYS A 563 11.29 28.44 -19.29
CA CYS A 563 12.31 27.77 -20.09
C CYS A 563 13.71 28.41 -20.11
N ASP A 564 13.89 29.60 -19.55
CA ASP A 564 15.20 30.26 -19.44
C ASP A 564 15.83 30.10 -18.04
N ALA A 565 15.14 29.42 -17.13
CA ALA A 565 15.58 29.21 -15.75
C ALA A 565 16.84 28.33 -15.67
N ALA A 566 17.72 28.66 -14.72
CA ALA A 566 18.93 27.90 -14.40
C ALA A 566 18.75 27.16 -13.06
N THR A 567 17.66 26.40 -12.94
CA THR A 567 17.22 25.77 -11.68
C THR A 567 17.28 24.24 -11.70
N LEU A 568 17.64 23.65 -12.85
CA LEU A 568 17.80 22.21 -13.04
C LEU A 568 19.17 21.74 -12.55
N THR A 569 19.25 20.49 -12.13
CA THR A 569 20.54 19.81 -11.88
C THR A 569 21.28 19.51 -13.19
N TRP A 570 20.54 19.35 -14.28
CA TRP A 570 21.08 19.28 -15.63
C TRP A 570 21.62 20.66 -16.11
N GLY A 571 22.94 20.81 -16.12
CA GLY A 571 23.66 22.07 -16.36
C GLY A 571 23.70 22.54 -17.82
N TYR A 572 23.54 21.62 -18.78
CA TYR A 572 23.61 21.95 -20.20
C TYR A 572 22.37 22.65 -20.77
N ARG A 573 21.35 22.91 -19.95
CA ARG A 573 20.08 23.54 -20.38
C ARG A 573 19.49 22.82 -21.61
N TYR A 574 19.55 23.43 -22.78
CA TYR A 574 19.02 22.88 -24.04
C TYR A 574 20.13 22.68 -25.10
N ASP A 575 21.40 22.78 -24.71
CA ASP A 575 22.53 22.65 -25.63
C ASP A 575 22.88 21.19 -25.94
N VAL A 576 22.43 20.25 -25.11
CA VAL A 576 22.55 18.80 -25.35
C VAL A 576 21.18 18.23 -25.66
N ARG A 577 21.02 17.61 -26.84
CA ARG A 577 19.73 17.08 -27.28
C ARG A 577 19.53 15.62 -26.82
N PRO A 578 18.54 15.35 -25.92
CA PRO A 578 18.19 14.00 -25.51
C PRO A 578 17.34 13.27 -26.56
N ASP A 579 17.32 11.94 -26.48
CA ASP A 579 16.25 11.11 -27.07
C ASP A 579 15.07 10.96 -26.09
N THR A 580 15.38 10.78 -24.80
CA THR A 580 14.39 10.66 -23.72
C THR A 580 14.77 11.51 -22.50
N ILE A 581 13.79 11.89 -21.68
CA ILE A 581 14.00 12.55 -20.39
C ILE A 581 13.30 11.72 -19.32
N GLU A 582 14.03 11.39 -18.26
CA GLU A 582 13.47 10.76 -17.06
C GLU A 582 12.69 11.81 -16.26
N VAL A 583 11.41 11.97 -16.59
CA VAL A 583 10.54 12.96 -15.98
C VAL A 583 10.10 12.53 -14.58
N TRP A 584 9.95 11.22 -14.38
CA TRP A 584 9.54 10.67 -13.10
C TRP A 584 10.66 9.84 -12.49
N ASN A 585 11.21 10.33 -11.39
CA ASN A 585 12.19 9.65 -10.57
C ASN A 585 11.90 10.01 -9.10
N PRO A 586 11.94 9.07 -8.14
CA PRO A 586 11.59 9.38 -6.75
C PRO A 586 12.49 10.41 -6.04
N GLY A 587 13.70 10.62 -6.56
CA GLY A 587 14.61 11.70 -6.11
C GLY A 587 14.40 13.03 -6.84
N SER A 588 13.58 13.08 -7.89
CA SER A 588 13.35 14.27 -8.73
C SER A 588 11.96 14.86 -8.52
N SER A 589 11.83 16.18 -8.63
CA SER A 589 10.51 16.80 -8.74
C SER A 589 9.90 16.47 -10.11
N ILE A 590 8.75 15.79 -10.14
CA ILE A 590 8.06 15.47 -11.39
C ILE A 590 7.69 16.75 -12.12
N ARG A 591 7.08 17.70 -11.42
CA ARG A 591 6.62 18.98 -12.00
C ARG A 591 7.72 19.73 -12.73
N THR A 592 8.89 19.82 -12.13
CA THR A 592 10.00 20.56 -12.76
C THR A 592 10.56 19.83 -13.98
N ALA A 593 10.62 18.51 -13.94
CA ALA A 593 11.03 17.72 -15.09
C ALA A 593 9.99 17.74 -16.22
N GLU A 594 8.69 17.81 -15.90
CA GLU A 594 7.61 18.05 -16.86
C GLU A 594 7.73 19.41 -17.53
N ASP A 595 7.95 20.47 -16.75
CA ASP A 595 8.17 21.83 -17.30
C ASP A 595 9.37 21.86 -18.24
N TYR A 596 10.46 21.15 -17.89
CA TYR A 596 11.64 21.03 -18.74
C TYR A 596 11.36 20.25 -20.04
N LEU A 597 10.61 19.14 -19.97
CA LEU A 597 10.13 18.42 -21.15
C LEU A 597 9.28 19.35 -22.03
N ASP A 598 8.30 20.04 -21.46
CA ASP A 598 7.38 20.92 -22.19
C ASP A 598 8.15 22.04 -22.91
N CYS A 599 9.23 22.56 -22.32
CA CYS A 599 10.13 23.51 -22.96
C CYS A 599 10.89 22.93 -24.16
N TRP A 600 11.29 21.65 -24.14
CA TRP A 600 11.82 20.95 -25.32
C TRP A 600 10.76 20.79 -26.41
N LEU A 601 9.54 20.42 -26.03
CA LEU A 601 8.43 20.23 -26.97
C LEU A 601 8.02 21.54 -27.64
N GLN A 602 7.99 22.66 -26.89
CA GLN A 602 7.75 24.00 -27.42
C GLN A 602 8.83 24.46 -28.43
N ARG A 603 10.06 23.98 -28.29
CA ARG A 603 11.16 24.20 -29.26
C ARG A 603 11.05 23.29 -30.50
N GLY A 604 10.01 22.46 -30.59
CA GLY A 604 9.76 21.55 -31.71
C GLY A 604 10.56 20.25 -31.64
N ALA A 605 11.24 19.97 -30.53
CA ALA A 605 11.96 18.72 -30.36
C ALA A 605 10.99 17.56 -30.18
N ARG A 606 11.41 16.38 -30.66
CA ARG A 606 10.75 15.11 -30.33
C ARG A 606 11.58 14.42 -29.27
N VAL A 607 11.07 14.43 -28.05
CA VAL A 607 11.72 13.86 -26.86
C VAL A 607 10.67 13.03 -26.13
N ALA A 608 11.02 11.80 -25.78
CA ALA A 608 10.13 10.93 -25.03
C ALA A 608 10.22 11.20 -23.53
N LEU A 609 9.11 10.97 -22.85
CA LEU A 609 9.03 10.88 -21.41
C LEU A 609 9.34 9.46 -20.94
N THR A 610 10.20 9.31 -19.94
CA THR A 610 10.46 8.05 -19.22
C THR A 610 10.41 8.28 -17.72
N GLY A 611 10.44 7.19 -16.96
CA GLY A 611 10.67 7.19 -15.53
C GLY A 611 11.58 6.04 -15.11
N GLY A 612 12.24 6.19 -13.98
CA GLY A 612 13.14 5.18 -13.44
C GLY A 612 13.24 5.28 -11.92
N SER A 613 13.40 4.13 -11.27
CA SER A 613 13.31 4.07 -9.80
C SER A 613 14.55 4.55 -9.08
N ASP A 614 15.71 4.51 -9.75
CA ASP A 614 17.00 4.80 -9.14
C ASP A 614 17.23 3.89 -7.90
N ALA A 615 16.83 2.62 -8.05
CA ALA A 615 16.88 1.63 -6.98
C ALA A 615 18.34 1.21 -6.72
N ARG A 616 18.91 1.71 -5.62
CA ARG A 616 20.30 1.47 -5.20
C ARG A 616 20.47 0.41 -4.14
N THR A 617 19.54 0.35 -3.19
CA THR A 617 19.74 -0.37 -1.93
C THR A 617 18.76 -1.52 -1.76
N ARG A 618 19.06 -2.40 -0.80
CA ARG A 618 18.16 -3.47 -0.32
C ARG A 618 17.15 -2.97 0.72
N TYR A 619 17.49 -1.88 1.42
CA TYR A 619 16.82 -1.45 2.66
C TYR A 619 16.19 -0.04 2.59
N GLY A 620 16.49 0.74 1.55
CA GLY A 620 16.36 2.19 1.57
C GLY A 620 15.37 2.80 0.59
N GLN A 621 14.58 2.01 -0.14
CA GLN A 621 13.43 2.56 -0.86
C GLN A 621 12.30 1.54 -0.79
N PRO A 622 11.16 1.83 -0.14
CA PRO A 622 9.93 1.04 -0.32
C PRO A 622 9.47 1.05 -1.80
N GLN A 623 10.16 1.79 -2.65
CA GLN A 623 9.80 2.05 -4.03
C GLN A 623 10.43 1.02 -4.99
N GLY A 624 11.70 0.62 -4.87
CA GLY A 624 12.31 -0.51 -5.62
C GLY A 624 12.20 -0.47 -7.16
N ALA A 625 12.72 -1.48 -7.86
CA ALA A 625 12.74 -1.55 -9.33
C ALA A 625 11.32 -1.53 -9.95
N GLY A 626 10.98 -0.52 -10.75
CA GLY A 626 9.65 -0.31 -11.32
C GLY A 626 8.76 0.67 -10.55
N TYR A 627 9.33 1.49 -9.67
CA TYR A 627 8.64 2.63 -9.07
C TYR A 627 9.42 3.92 -9.35
N PRO A 628 9.07 4.68 -10.40
CA PRO A 628 7.98 4.43 -11.34
C PRO A 628 8.31 3.39 -12.42
N THR A 629 7.30 2.89 -13.12
CA THR A 629 7.42 1.96 -14.25
C THR A 629 7.33 2.71 -15.57
N THR A 630 8.30 2.54 -16.45
CA THR A 630 8.19 2.93 -17.86
C THR A 630 7.52 1.82 -18.65
N TRP A 631 6.45 2.16 -19.35
CA TRP A 631 5.76 1.31 -20.30
C TRP A 631 6.15 1.68 -21.72
N VAL A 632 6.52 0.71 -22.54
CA VAL A 632 6.83 0.92 -23.97
C VAL A 632 5.87 0.14 -24.84
N LEU A 633 5.29 0.78 -25.85
CA LEU A 633 4.48 0.09 -26.86
C LEU A 633 5.40 -0.51 -27.93
N ALA A 634 5.90 -1.72 -27.66
CA ALA A 634 6.85 -2.43 -28.52
C ALA A 634 6.13 -3.37 -29.50
N ARG A 635 6.70 -3.51 -30.70
CA ARG A 635 6.15 -4.42 -31.73
C ARG A 635 6.29 -5.90 -31.36
N ASN A 636 7.31 -6.23 -30.57
CA ASN A 636 7.55 -7.57 -30.02
C ASN A 636 8.36 -7.46 -28.72
N ARG A 637 8.54 -8.59 -28.04
CA ARG A 637 9.33 -8.69 -26.81
C ARG A 637 10.82 -8.89 -27.12
N SER A 638 11.53 -7.80 -27.38
CA SER A 638 13.00 -7.79 -27.58
C SER A 638 13.61 -6.45 -27.15
N ALA A 639 14.89 -6.46 -26.73
CA ALA A 639 15.60 -5.24 -26.34
C ALA A 639 15.62 -4.18 -27.46
N GLY A 640 15.83 -4.61 -28.72
CA GLY A 640 15.79 -3.72 -29.87
C GLY A 640 14.42 -3.05 -30.07
N ALA A 641 13.32 -3.78 -29.87
CA ALA A 641 11.97 -3.21 -29.97
C ALA A 641 11.63 -2.26 -28.81
N VAL A 642 12.18 -2.50 -27.62
CA VAL A 642 12.10 -1.57 -26.47
C VAL A 642 12.82 -0.26 -26.82
N LEU A 643 14.08 -0.32 -27.27
CA LEU A 643 14.87 0.87 -27.67
C LEU A 643 14.23 1.61 -28.84
N GLU A 644 13.62 0.90 -29.79
CA GLU A 644 12.87 1.51 -30.88
C GLU A 644 11.65 2.30 -30.38
N ALA A 645 10.87 1.70 -29.46
CA ALA A 645 9.69 2.33 -28.89
C ALA A 645 10.04 3.56 -28.03
N LEU A 646 11.12 3.49 -27.25
CA LEU A 646 11.67 4.64 -26.50
C LEU A 646 12.02 5.80 -27.43
N ARG A 647 12.81 5.54 -28.47
CA ARG A 647 13.20 6.57 -29.46
C ARG A 647 12.00 7.17 -30.20
N ALA A 648 10.96 6.38 -30.42
CA ALA A 648 9.73 6.82 -31.08
C ALA A 648 8.79 7.60 -30.15
N GLY A 649 9.09 7.74 -28.86
CA GLY A 649 8.19 8.38 -27.90
C GLY A 649 6.95 7.56 -27.58
N ARG A 650 6.96 6.24 -27.84
CA ARG A 650 5.82 5.35 -27.60
C ARG A 650 5.79 4.87 -26.16
N THR A 651 5.79 5.81 -25.23
CA THR A 651 5.98 5.56 -23.80
C THR A 651 4.83 6.11 -22.96
N SER A 652 4.57 5.44 -21.85
CA SER A 652 3.77 5.93 -20.72
C SER A 652 4.51 5.59 -19.44
N VAL A 653 4.30 6.33 -18.37
CA VAL A 653 4.87 6.03 -17.06
C VAL A 653 3.72 5.88 -16.06
N SER A 654 3.80 4.90 -15.18
CA SER A 654 2.89 4.73 -14.04
C SER A 654 3.68 4.69 -12.73
N ALA A 655 3.06 5.12 -11.63
CA ALA A 655 3.67 5.07 -10.30
C ALA A 655 4.06 3.64 -9.91
N LEU A 656 3.20 2.67 -10.22
CA LEU A 656 3.30 1.30 -9.74
C LEU A 656 3.71 0.31 -10.85
N PRO A 657 4.39 -0.79 -10.48
CA PRO A 657 4.67 -1.90 -11.39
C PRO A 657 3.47 -2.83 -11.60
N PRO A 658 3.50 -3.72 -12.61
CA PRO A 658 2.38 -4.60 -12.95
C PRO A 658 1.92 -5.55 -11.84
N ALA A 659 2.82 -6.03 -10.97
CA ALA A 659 2.44 -6.91 -9.86
C ALA A 659 1.68 -6.18 -8.75
N ALA A 660 1.97 -4.89 -8.55
CA ALA A 660 1.14 -3.98 -7.74
C ALA A 660 -0.06 -3.46 -8.55
N GLY A 661 -0.20 -3.91 -9.81
CA GLY A 661 -1.27 -3.65 -10.77
C GLY A 661 -1.27 -2.24 -11.38
N GLY A 662 -0.11 -1.58 -11.42
CA GLY A 662 0.05 -0.41 -12.28
C GLY A 662 -0.15 -0.77 -13.76
N ALA A 663 -0.55 0.23 -14.55
CA ALA A 663 -0.87 0.09 -15.96
C ALA A 663 -0.65 1.43 -16.68
N PRO A 664 -0.43 1.44 -18.02
CA PRO A 664 -0.17 2.68 -18.73
C PRO A 664 -1.44 3.51 -18.92
N LEU A 665 -1.26 4.83 -18.95
CA LEU A 665 -2.23 5.78 -19.50
C LEU A 665 -2.02 5.83 -21.02
N VAL A 666 -3.10 5.83 -21.81
CA VAL A 666 -2.98 5.79 -23.27
C VAL A 666 -3.83 6.86 -23.95
N ILE A 667 -3.25 7.51 -24.96
CA ILE A 667 -3.98 8.33 -25.93
C ILE A 667 -4.17 7.51 -27.19
N GLU A 668 -5.41 7.36 -27.62
CA GLU A 668 -5.78 6.52 -28.74
C GLU A 668 -6.57 7.31 -29.79
N ALA A 669 -6.31 7.01 -31.05
CA ALA A 669 -7.06 7.57 -32.16
C ALA A 669 -8.02 6.55 -32.75
N LYS A 670 -9.18 7.02 -33.23
CA LYS A 670 -10.15 6.16 -33.87
C LYS A 670 -9.66 5.75 -35.27
N ARG A 671 -9.53 4.45 -35.52
CA ARG A 671 -9.17 3.86 -36.82
C ARG A 671 -10.22 2.81 -37.20
N GLY A 672 -11.14 3.19 -38.09
CA GLY A 672 -12.29 2.35 -38.40
C GLY A 672 -13.20 2.13 -37.19
N LYS A 673 -13.38 0.88 -36.77
CA LYS A 673 -14.20 0.50 -35.60
C LYS A 673 -13.40 0.37 -34.29
N SER A 674 -12.07 0.50 -34.34
CA SER A 674 -11.19 0.30 -33.20
C SER A 674 -10.47 1.58 -32.84
N PHE A 675 -10.11 1.71 -31.57
CA PHE A 675 -9.14 2.71 -31.12
C PHE A 675 -7.75 2.07 -31.12
N VAL A 676 -6.75 2.84 -31.53
CA VAL A 676 -5.34 2.41 -31.51
C VAL A 676 -4.50 3.45 -30.79
N PRO A 677 -3.53 3.05 -29.95
CA PRO A 677 -2.62 4.01 -29.32
C PRO A 677 -1.86 4.83 -30.37
N VAL A 678 -1.68 6.11 -30.09
CA VAL A 678 -0.97 7.08 -30.95
C VAL A 678 0.06 7.91 -30.20
N VAL A 679 0.37 7.55 -28.94
CA VAL A 679 1.44 8.17 -28.17
C VAL A 679 2.77 8.07 -28.93
N GLY A 680 3.49 9.18 -29.08
CA GLY A 680 4.71 9.29 -29.90
C GLY A 680 4.48 9.50 -31.40
N ASP A 681 3.27 9.25 -31.91
CA ASP A 681 2.93 9.37 -33.33
C ASP A 681 2.33 10.75 -33.67
N ASP A 682 2.13 10.99 -34.97
CA ASP A 682 1.45 12.17 -35.50
C ASP A 682 -0.06 11.94 -35.65
N VAL A 683 -0.86 12.94 -35.29
CA VAL A 683 -2.32 13.00 -35.50
C VAL A 683 -2.68 14.30 -36.21
N ARG A 684 -3.83 14.31 -36.89
CA ARG A 684 -4.29 15.49 -37.63
C ARG A 684 -4.96 16.49 -36.71
N PRO A 685 -4.87 17.80 -37.01
CA PRO A 685 -5.73 18.80 -36.37
C PRO A 685 -7.22 18.42 -36.48
N GLY A 686 -7.96 18.53 -35.38
CA GLY A 686 -9.39 18.19 -35.34
C GLY A 686 -9.72 16.68 -35.32
N GLU A 687 -8.72 15.81 -35.22
CA GLU A 687 -8.93 14.36 -35.15
C GLU A 687 -9.61 13.93 -33.84
N LYS A 688 -10.46 12.90 -33.89
CA LYS A 688 -11.12 12.34 -32.70
C LYS A 688 -10.19 11.37 -31.98
N LEU A 689 -9.90 11.70 -30.74
CA LEU A 689 -9.02 10.95 -29.85
C LEU A 689 -9.78 10.53 -28.58
N ARG A 690 -9.23 9.60 -27.83
CA ARG A 690 -9.64 9.33 -26.46
C ARG A 690 -8.42 9.13 -25.58
N VAL A 691 -8.52 9.51 -24.32
CA VAL A 691 -7.60 9.03 -23.28
C VAL A 691 -8.29 7.91 -22.51
N ARG A 692 -7.56 6.85 -22.20
CA ARG A 692 -8.04 5.73 -21.39
C ARG A 692 -6.97 5.35 -20.37
N SER A 693 -7.38 5.17 -19.13
CA SER A 693 -6.54 4.48 -18.15
C SER A 693 -6.67 2.98 -18.40
N LEU A 694 -5.56 2.26 -18.54
CA LEU A 694 -5.58 0.79 -18.50
C LEU A 694 -5.53 0.26 -17.06
N ASP A 695 -5.50 1.15 -16.06
CA ASP A 695 -5.57 0.81 -14.64
C ASP A 695 -7.03 0.45 -14.27
N PRO A 696 -7.30 -0.80 -13.86
CA PRO A 696 -8.65 -1.24 -13.53
C PRO A 696 -9.06 -0.91 -12.09
N LEU A 697 -8.16 -0.36 -11.27
CA LEU A 697 -8.36 -0.19 -9.82
C LEU A 697 -8.38 1.26 -9.36
N THR A 698 -7.88 2.20 -10.18
CA THR A 698 -7.73 3.60 -9.76
C THR A 698 -8.72 4.51 -10.47
N ASP A 699 -9.62 5.12 -9.70
CA ASP A 699 -10.32 6.34 -10.09
C ASP A 699 -9.37 7.53 -9.93
N GLY A 700 -9.51 8.56 -10.77
CA GLY A 700 -8.61 9.72 -10.70
C GLY A 700 -9.13 10.94 -11.43
N SER A 701 -8.24 11.92 -11.58
CA SER A 701 -8.40 13.14 -12.34
C SER A 701 -7.53 13.10 -13.59
N LEU A 702 -8.16 13.15 -14.76
CA LEU A 702 -7.46 13.21 -16.03
C LEU A 702 -7.22 14.68 -16.40
N ARG A 703 -5.96 15.04 -16.59
CA ARG A 703 -5.54 16.29 -17.21
C ARG A 703 -4.95 16.03 -18.60
N LEU A 704 -5.43 16.77 -19.59
CA LEU A 704 -4.80 16.87 -20.92
C LEU A 704 -4.14 18.23 -21.07
N ILE A 705 -2.89 18.22 -21.47
CA ILE A 705 -2.09 19.42 -21.74
C ILE A 705 -1.82 19.48 -23.23
N ALA A 706 -2.01 20.64 -23.83
CA ALA A 706 -1.69 20.92 -25.21
C ALA A 706 -0.90 22.22 -25.29
N ASN A 707 0.28 22.18 -25.92
CA ASN A 707 1.15 23.34 -26.11
C ASN A 707 1.43 24.13 -24.80
N GLY A 708 1.56 23.43 -23.67
CA GLY A 708 1.80 24.02 -22.35
C GLY A 708 0.55 24.56 -21.63
N GLY A 709 -0.64 24.48 -22.23
CA GLY A 709 -1.91 24.86 -21.61
C GLY A 709 -2.81 23.65 -21.32
N THR A 710 -3.63 23.75 -20.28
CA THR A 710 -4.64 22.71 -19.97
C THR A 710 -5.78 22.74 -20.98
N LEU A 711 -5.97 21.63 -21.70
CA LEU A 711 -7.06 21.42 -22.64
C LEU A 711 -8.32 20.85 -21.94
N LEU A 712 -8.12 19.97 -20.96
CA LEU A 712 -9.16 19.27 -20.20
C LEU A 712 -8.62 18.96 -18.81
N ASP A 713 -9.47 19.07 -17.79
CA ASP A 713 -9.24 18.57 -16.43
C ASP A 713 -10.57 18.04 -15.87
N GLN A 714 -10.73 16.70 -15.79
CA GLN A 714 -12.00 16.06 -15.44
C GLN A 714 -11.79 14.72 -14.71
N PRO A 715 -12.74 14.31 -13.83
CA PRO A 715 -12.71 12.98 -13.22
C PRO A 715 -12.74 11.86 -14.27
N LEU A 716 -11.92 10.82 -14.07
CA LEU A 716 -11.86 9.60 -14.86
C LEU A 716 -12.08 8.41 -13.92
N ALA A 717 -13.19 7.70 -14.12
CA ALA A 717 -13.42 6.44 -13.42
C ALA A 717 -12.43 5.36 -13.89
N ARG A 718 -12.12 4.41 -13.01
CA ARG A 718 -11.31 3.21 -13.27
C ARG A 718 -11.80 2.48 -14.54
N ASP A 719 -10.86 1.99 -15.35
CA ASP A 719 -11.12 1.47 -16.71
C ASP A 719 -11.85 2.41 -17.70
N GLY A 720 -12.14 3.65 -17.29
CA GLY A 720 -12.86 4.64 -18.06
C GLY A 720 -12.06 5.24 -19.21
N ALA A 721 -12.76 5.96 -20.08
CA ALA A 721 -12.15 6.72 -21.17
C ALA A 721 -12.87 8.05 -21.38
N ILE A 722 -12.12 9.08 -21.74
CA ILE A 722 -12.64 10.40 -22.12
C ILE A 722 -12.29 10.64 -23.58
N GLU A 723 -13.32 10.81 -24.42
CA GLU A 723 -13.15 11.21 -25.81
C GLU A 723 -12.96 12.73 -25.92
N PHE A 724 -12.03 13.16 -26.77
CA PHE A 724 -11.77 14.57 -27.05
C PHE A 724 -11.38 14.78 -28.52
N THR A 725 -11.16 16.04 -28.90
CA THR A 725 -10.75 16.39 -30.26
C THR A 725 -9.37 17.03 -30.21
N ALA A 726 -8.46 16.58 -31.07
CA ALA A 726 -7.13 17.17 -31.18
C ALA A 726 -7.24 18.68 -31.49
N PRO A 727 -6.40 19.54 -30.88
CA PRO A 727 -6.38 20.97 -31.15
C PRO A 727 -6.30 21.30 -32.64
N ALA A 728 -6.85 22.45 -33.03
CA ALA A 728 -6.71 22.96 -34.39
C ALA A 728 -5.30 23.51 -34.66
N GLU A 729 -4.63 23.96 -33.60
CA GLU A 729 -3.24 24.44 -33.65
C GLU A 729 -2.28 23.25 -33.69
N SER A 730 -1.30 23.31 -34.59
CA SER A 730 -0.21 22.32 -34.63
C SER A 730 0.64 22.41 -33.37
N GLY A 731 1.22 21.28 -32.95
CA GLY A 731 2.08 21.23 -31.78
C GLY A 731 2.08 19.86 -31.14
N TRP A 732 1.82 19.80 -29.84
CA TRP A 732 1.85 18.57 -29.06
C TRP A 732 0.74 18.54 -28.00
N LEU A 733 0.36 17.34 -27.59
CA LEU A 733 -0.50 17.12 -26.44
C LEU A 733 -0.03 15.90 -25.64
N ARG A 734 -0.18 15.91 -24.32
CA ARG A 734 0.10 14.79 -23.41
C ARG A 734 -0.97 14.67 -22.33
N ALA A 735 -1.02 13.55 -21.65
CA ALA A 735 -2.00 13.27 -20.61
C ALA A 735 -1.33 12.91 -19.27
N GLU A 736 -1.99 13.30 -18.19
CA GLU A 736 -1.67 12.95 -16.80
C GLU A 736 -2.93 12.42 -16.11
N LEU A 737 -2.77 11.37 -15.31
CA LEU A 737 -3.78 10.85 -14.40
C LEU A 737 -3.29 11.07 -12.98
N ARG A 738 -4.09 11.75 -12.16
CA ARG A 738 -3.77 12.19 -10.81
C ARG A 738 -4.81 11.74 -9.79
N LEU A 739 -4.47 11.74 -8.52
CA LEU A 739 -5.35 11.44 -7.39
C LEU A 739 -6.06 12.73 -6.95
N GLY A 740 -7.31 12.93 -7.40
CA GLY A 740 -8.13 14.11 -7.06
C GLY A 740 -7.80 15.37 -7.87
N ASN A 741 -8.62 16.44 -7.69
CA ASN A 741 -8.64 17.57 -8.62
C ASN A 741 -7.85 18.82 -8.19
N ASP A 742 -7.75 19.19 -6.91
CA ASP A 742 -7.29 20.57 -6.60
C ASP A 742 -6.41 20.77 -5.35
N LEU A 743 -6.34 19.81 -4.42
CA LEU A 743 -5.66 20.04 -3.13
C LEU A 743 -4.13 19.86 -3.18
N LEU A 744 -3.63 18.91 -3.97
CA LEU A 744 -2.20 18.60 -4.06
C LEU A 744 -1.43 19.59 -4.95
N GLU A 745 -2.13 20.37 -5.79
CA GLU A 745 -1.52 21.34 -6.69
C GLU A 745 -1.19 22.69 -6.06
N GLN A 746 -1.87 23.03 -4.97
CA GLN A 746 -1.82 24.36 -4.35
C GLN A 746 -0.75 24.47 -3.27
N THR A 747 -0.05 23.39 -2.94
CA THR A 747 0.98 23.37 -1.89
C THR A 747 2.36 23.71 -2.49
N PRO A 748 2.96 24.87 -2.17
CA PRO A 748 4.33 25.14 -2.56
C PRO A 748 5.29 24.36 -1.67
N LEU A 749 6.29 23.77 -2.34
CA LEU A 749 7.58 23.28 -1.82
C LEU A 749 7.58 21.90 -1.16
N CYS A 750 8.34 21.01 -1.82
CA CYS A 750 9.09 19.96 -1.16
C CYS A 750 9.89 20.61 -0.01
N GLY A 751 9.75 20.13 1.22
CA GLY A 751 10.58 20.59 2.33
C GLY A 751 12.07 20.33 2.07
N PRO A 752 12.99 20.87 2.89
CA PRO A 752 14.39 20.43 2.85
C PRO A 752 14.44 18.92 3.18
N ILE A 753 14.80 18.11 2.18
CA ILE A 753 14.87 16.65 2.26
C ILE A 753 16.35 16.25 2.38
N ASP A 754 16.73 15.72 3.54
CA ASP A 754 18.02 15.05 3.76
C ASP A 754 17.87 13.52 3.92
N VAL A 755 16.66 12.97 3.66
CA VAL A 755 16.40 11.53 3.73
C VAL A 755 15.57 11.05 2.52
N GLY A 756 16.29 10.63 1.49
CA GLY A 756 15.93 9.50 0.61
C GLY A 756 14.74 9.59 -0.35
N ALA A 757 13.66 10.33 -0.10
CA ALA A 757 12.49 10.33 -0.98
C ALA A 757 11.86 11.71 -1.11
N ASN A 758 11.64 12.19 -2.34
CA ASN A 758 10.80 13.36 -2.57
C ASN A 758 9.34 12.99 -2.35
N LEU A 759 8.76 13.45 -1.25
CA LEU A 759 7.30 13.47 -1.08
C LEU A 759 6.79 14.90 -1.29
N CYS A 760 6.97 15.42 -2.50
CA CYS A 760 6.25 16.62 -2.90
C CYS A 760 4.77 16.21 -3.08
N PRO A 761 3.79 16.96 -2.55
CA PRO A 761 2.36 16.58 -2.65
C PRO A 761 1.89 16.32 -4.09
N TYR A 762 2.40 17.10 -5.06
CA TYR A 762 2.15 16.87 -6.48
C TYR A 762 2.66 15.51 -6.96
N ASP A 763 3.86 15.13 -6.52
CA ASP A 763 4.51 13.88 -6.92
C ASP A 763 3.79 12.68 -6.28
N ALA A 764 3.33 12.82 -5.03
CA ALA A 764 2.53 11.82 -4.33
C ALA A 764 1.13 11.62 -4.94
N GLY A 765 0.62 12.62 -5.67
CA GLY A 765 -0.68 12.58 -6.35
C GLY A 765 -0.65 11.99 -7.76
N MET A 766 0.53 11.77 -8.35
CA MET A 766 0.62 11.31 -9.74
C MET A 766 0.39 9.79 -9.84
N VAL A 767 -0.48 9.36 -10.76
CA VAL A 767 -0.78 7.93 -11.01
C VAL A 767 -0.09 7.45 -12.27
N ALA A 768 -0.27 8.17 -13.37
CA ALA A 768 0.30 7.83 -14.66
C ALA A 768 0.37 9.04 -15.60
N MET A 769 1.27 9.00 -16.57
CA MET A 769 1.46 10.05 -17.58
C MET A 769 1.86 9.46 -18.93
N THR A 770 1.69 10.22 -20.00
CA THR A 770 2.06 9.80 -21.36
C THR A 770 3.17 10.66 -21.94
N SER A 771 3.99 10.06 -22.82
CA SER A 771 4.70 10.86 -23.82
C SER A 771 3.74 11.68 -24.69
N PRO A 772 4.24 12.71 -25.39
CA PRO A 772 3.42 13.54 -26.25
C PRO A 772 2.92 12.79 -27.51
N VAL A 773 1.74 13.20 -27.97
CA VAL A 773 1.23 13.01 -29.33
C VAL A 773 1.44 14.32 -30.09
N TYR A 774 1.82 14.26 -31.36
CA TYR A 774 2.12 15.46 -32.15
C TYR A 774 0.97 15.79 -33.10
N VAL A 775 0.44 17.02 -33.02
CA VAL A 775 -0.65 17.49 -33.89
C VAL A 775 -0.06 18.19 -35.10
N ARG A 776 -0.19 17.61 -36.29
CA ARG A 776 0.48 18.08 -37.52
C ARG A 776 -0.36 17.94 -38.78
#